data_AF-V4CRK8-F1
#
_entry.id   AF-V4CRK8-F1
#
_cell.length_a   1.000
_cell.length_b   1.000
_cell.length_c   1.000
_cell.angle_alpha   90.00
_cell.angle_beta   90.00
_cell.angle_gamma   90.00
#
_symmetry.space_group_name_H-M   'P 1'
#
loop_
_entity.id
_entity.type
_entity.pdbx_description
1 polymer ?
#
loop_
_entity_poly.entity_id
_entity_poly.type
_entity_poly.pdbx_seq_one_letter_code
_entity_poly.pdbx_strand_id
1 'polypeptide(L)'
;MRSFIQETIDGFIFWSVFQALSPLIWFFPLNELEISGYEAFAGFWFMPIICGIPKVLRLFQTRWMIMILKLVVVGCLSSFQAATTLRRLIILATGAGVSMVIFAICLCHPNLFIRQSYFRSLIFGYFALLSGRIWFTTFIPTWWSDMTNSVVIALGVAATLDYLFNSDVQQEKKMAITSTVRPNWFCIGLGTGSLLFATHWCFGEVSVITRWVVKGYPDSGPNPLPWGAAILLAIFTGVLISLIPRITNSYYWFLFGAASLSGLYYFPTFKGLGSGLLFAVFLSSLWPKFINYYSRCPPARTTVVTMATYIAEILFSVWTVAFNFVPGGTYTRERSDILICIVLITIFLVYVADNRSYNPSDLIGSNYNFYTAWLFIIVVIGAAGIGYRQAQFSKKMSNVKPTSTFSSAIWTYHFGYDNEGWPSLERASKLLNETGADVVTLLESDASKPFLGNNDIASWIGEHLGMYSDFGPSTRDHTWGNLILSKYPIVKSHHHLLPSPHGELAPAITATINITGFEVDFIVSHMGNDRDKLDRNLQSDYLAKECKAAENPVVFMAYVTSTPNSQSYKRFINFGEMKDIDKTDEKRFCEYIFYRNLIRLGYARITHGGLSDTELQMAKFKIPRDVNNFKDHDIVTSNPDIPPKSNLFNPYFGKHYPTHISKKVHRFHMNTPKYFLLAQ
;
A
#
# COMPACT_ATOMS: atom_id res chain seq x y z
N MET A 1 -33.25 -3.19 8.37
CA MET A 1 -31.97 -3.32 9.11
C MET A 1 -31.29 -4.67 8.87
N ARG A 2 -31.88 -5.82 9.25
CA ARG A 2 -31.28 -7.17 9.06
C ARG A 2 -30.67 -7.40 7.67
N SER A 3 -31.44 -7.22 6.59
CA SER A 3 -30.96 -7.37 5.21
C SER A 3 -29.81 -6.42 4.84
N PHE A 4 -29.73 -5.22 5.43
CA PHE A 4 -28.66 -4.26 5.15
C PHE A 4 -27.35 -4.67 5.84
N ILE A 5 -27.44 -5.26 7.04
CA ILE A 5 -26.29 -5.87 7.72
C ILE A 5 -25.73 -7.02 6.87
N GLN A 6 -26.61 -7.91 6.42
CA GLN A 6 -26.25 -9.03 5.54
C GLN A 6 -25.56 -8.52 4.25
N GLU A 7 -26.16 -7.54 3.57
CA GLU A 7 -25.58 -6.92 2.36
C GLU A 7 -24.21 -6.30 2.64
N THR A 8 -24.04 -5.63 3.78
CA THR A 8 -22.75 -5.03 4.19
C THR A 8 -21.67 -6.10 4.36
N ILE A 9 -21.98 -7.22 5.02
CA ILE A 9 -21.05 -8.34 5.23
C ILE A 9 -20.68 -9.00 3.90
N ASP A 10 -21.67 -9.35 3.08
CA ASP A 10 -21.45 -9.99 1.78
C ASP A 10 -20.51 -9.15 0.88
N GLY A 11 -20.70 -7.82 0.89
CA GLY A 11 -19.90 -6.90 0.11
C GLY A 11 -18.50 -6.70 0.68
N PHE A 12 -18.38 -6.63 2.00
CA PHE A 12 -17.09 -6.55 2.68
C PHE A 12 -16.20 -7.77 2.35
N ILE A 13 -16.81 -8.96 2.30
CA ILE A 13 -16.13 -10.20 1.91
C ILE A 13 -15.73 -10.15 0.43
N PHE A 14 -16.62 -9.70 -0.45
CA PHE A 14 -16.29 -9.52 -1.88
C PHE A 14 -15.05 -8.63 -2.06
N TRP A 15 -15.05 -7.44 -1.47
CA TRP A 15 -13.92 -6.51 -1.62
C TRP A 15 -12.65 -6.99 -0.94
N SER A 16 -12.75 -7.66 0.21
CA SER A 16 -11.59 -8.27 0.88
C SER A 16 -10.90 -9.27 -0.05
N VAL A 17 -11.65 -10.23 -0.59
CA VAL A 17 -11.11 -11.27 -1.48
C VAL A 17 -10.61 -10.67 -2.79
N PHE A 18 -11.33 -9.71 -3.36
CA PHE A 18 -10.95 -9.06 -4.61
C PHE A 18 -9.60 -8.31 -4.48
N GLN A 19 -9.42 -7.51 -3.42
CA GLN A 19 -8.20 -6.73 -3.23
C GLN A 19 -6.99 -7.55 -2.76
N ALA A 20 -7.19 -8.72 -2.16
CA ALA A 20 -6.09 -9.52 -1.62
C ALA A 20 -5.37 -10.42 -2.63
N LEU A 21 -5.94 -10.65 -3.81
CA LEU A 21 -5.31 -11.52 -4.80
C LEU A 21 -4.05 -10.89 -5.42
N SER A 22 -4.10 -9.61 -5.84
CA SER A 22 -2.96 -8.95 -6.48
C SER A 22 -1.68 -8.97 -5.63
N PRO A 23 -1.72 -8.61 -4.33
CA PRO A 23 -0.53 -8.61 -3.48
C PRO A 23 0.05 -9.99 -3.26
N LEU A 24 -0.79 -11.02 -3.22
CA LEU A 24 -0.32 -12.39 -3.06
C LEU A 24 0.31 -12.94 -4.35
N ILE A 25 -0.20 -12.56 -5.52
CA ILE A 25 0.44 -12.86 -6.81
C ILE A 25 1.79 -12.13 -6.88
N TRP A 26 1.84 -10.84 -6.52
CA TRP A 26 3.02 -9.99 -6.62
C TRP A 26 4.21 -10.48 -5.78
N PHE A 27 3.94 -11.15 -4.65
CA PHE A 27 4.99 -11.71 -3.78
C PHE A 27 6.00 -12.59 -4.54
N PHE A 28 5.56 -13.40 -5.51
CA PHE A 28 6.45 -14.32 -6.24
C PHE A 28 7.44 -13.62 -7.19
N PRO A 29 6.99 -12.82 -8.17
CA PRO A 29 7.90 -12.11 -9.07
C PRO A 29 8.79 -11.11 -8.36
N LEU A 30 8.36 -10.57 -7.21
CA LEU A 30 9.21 -9.71 -6.39
C LEU A 30 10.46 -10.44 -5.88
N ASN A 31 10.32 -11.70 -5.43
CA ASN A 31 11.44 -12.50 -4.93
C ASN A 31 12.34 -13.01 -6.06
N GLU A 32 11.76 -13.32 -7.22
CA GLU A 32 12.51 -13.85 -8.36
C GLU A 32 13.12 -12.73 -9.22
N LEU A 33 12.68 -11.49 -9.04
CA LEU A 33 13.02 -10.32 -9.86
C LEU A 33 12.77 -10.55 -11.36
N GLU A 34 11.81 -11.42 -11.69
CA GLU A 34 11.44 -11.86 -13.04
C GLU A 34 9.97 -12.37 -13.03
N ILE A 35 9.42 -12.72 -14.20
CA ILE A 35 8.11 -13.38 -14.28
C ILE A 35 8.22 -14.80 -13.72
N SER A 36 7.43 -15.09 -12.69
CA SER A 36 7.51 -16.35 -11.92
C SER A 36 6.59 -17.47 -12.43
N GLY A 37 5.64 -17.15 -13.30
CA GLY A 37 4.57 -18.04 -13.75
C GLY A 37 3.34 -18.04 -12.82
N TYR A 38 3.46 -17.59 -11.57
CA TYR A 38 2.33 -17.45 -10.64
C TYR A 38 1.37 -16.33 -11.04
N GLU A 39 1.78 -15.44 -11.94
CA GLU A 39 0.91 -14.43 -12.55
C GLU A 39 -0.27 -15.06 -13.30
N ALA A 40 -0.15 -16.32 -13.72
CA ALA A 40 -1.24 -17.10 -14.31
C ALA A 40 -2.47 -17.23 -13.38
N PHE A 41 -2.31 -17.09 -12.05
CA PHE A 41 -3.45 -17.07 -11.12
C PHE A 41 -4.35 -15.85 -11.28
N ALA A 42 -3.89 -14.76 -11.93
CA ALA A 42 -4.78 -13.67 -12.35
C ALA A 42 -5.88 -14.16 -13.31
N GLY A 43 -5.64 -15.30 -13.98
CA GLY A 43 -6.60 -16.00 -14.82
C GLY A 43 -7.90 -16.41 -14.10
N PHE A 44 -7.87 -16.56 -12.77
CA PHE A 44 -9.07 -16.91 -11.99
C PHE A 44 -10.16 -15.82 -12.06
N TRP A 45 -9.81 -14.55 -12.24
CA TRP A 45 -10.81 -13.49 -12.45
C TRP A 45 -11.62 -13.67 -13.74
N PHE A 46 -11.17 -14.51 -14.69
CA PHE A 46 -11.93 -14.88 -15.89
C PHE A 46 -12.89 -16.07 -15.69
N MET A 47 -12.99 -16.67 -14.50
CA MET A 47 -13.97 -17.73 -14.20
C MET A 47 -15.41 -17.42 -14.66
N PRO A 48 -15.92 -16.17 -14.67
CA PRO A 48 -17.24 -15.84 -15.25
C PRO A 48 -17.45 -16.26 -16.70
N ILE A 49 -16.40 -16.62 -17.45
CA ILE A 49 -16.51 -17.16 -18.81
C ILE A 49 -17.44 -18.39 -18.89
N ILE A 50 -17.48 -19.21 -17.82
CA ILE A 50 -18.34 -20.41 -17.75
C ILE A 50 -19.83 -20.06 -17.76
N CYS A 51 -20.19 -18.85 -17.31
CA CYS A 51 -21.55 -18.31 -17.37
C CYS A 51 -21.97 -17.95 -18.81
N GLY A 52 -21.09 -18.11 -19.81
CA GLY A 52 -21.42 -17.96 -21.22
C GLY A 52 -22.33 -19.07 -21.74
N ILE A 53 -22.35 -20.23 -21.05
CA ILE A 53 -23.22 -21.36 -21.37
C ILE A 53 -24.59 -21.12 -20.71
N PRO A 54 -25.70 -20.99 -21.47
CA PRO A 54 -27.01 -20.62 -20.91
C PRO A 54 -27.57 -21.59 -19.87
N LYS A 55 -27.19 -22.88 -19.92
CA LYS A 55 -27.58 -23.87 -18.91
C LYS A 55 -26.83 -23.64 -17.59
N VAL A 56 -25.54 -23.35 -17.65
CA VAL A 56 -24.70 -23.05 -16.48
C VAL A 56 -25.15 -21.74 -15.82
N LEU A 57 -25.38 -20.69 -16.62
CA LEU A 57 -25.89 -19.42 -16.11
C LEU A 57 -27.20 -19.59 -15.35
N ARG A 58 -28.17 -20.30 -15.92
CA ARG A 58 -29.47 -20.56 -15.26
C ARG A 58 -29.32 -21.36 -13.97
N LEU A 59 -28.42 -22.35 -13.95
CA LEU A 59 -28.12 -23.12 -12.74
C LEU A 59 -27.53 -22.22 -11.65
N PHE A 60 -26.54 -21.41 -12.00
CA PHE A 60 -25.85 -20.52 -11.06
C PHE A 60 -26.76 -19.42 -10.52
N GLN A 61 -27.75 -18.97 -11.31
CA GLN A 61 -28.76 -18.01 -10.88
C GLN A 61 -29.83 -18.61 -9.95
N THR A 62 -29.80 -19.92 -9.66
CA THR A 62 -30.69 -20.47 -8.63
C THR A 62 -30.26 -20.02 -7.23
N ARG A 63 -31.22 -19.77 -6.34
CA ARG A 63 -30.95 -19.32 -4.96
C ARG A 63 -29.96 -20.23 -4.20
N TRP A 64 -30.08 -21.55 -4.42
CA TRP A 64 -29.24 -22.56 -3.77
C TRP A 64 -27.81 -22.51 -4.28
N MET A 65 -27.62 -22.32 -5.59
CA MET A 65 -26.28 -22.24 -6.16
C MET A 65 -25.60 -20.92 -5.78
N ILE A 66 -26.32 -19.79 -5.75
CA ILE A 66 -25.79 -18.53 -5.22
C ILE A 66 -25.30 -18.72 -3.78
N MET A 67 -26.09 -19.39 -2.92
CA MET A 67 -25.69 -19.71 -1.55
C MET A 67 -24.41 -20.57 -1.51
N ILE A 68 -24.33 -21.65 -2.29
CA ILE A 68 -23.15 -22.52 -2.35
C ILE A 68 -21.92 -21.70 -2.77
N LEU A 69 -22.03 -20.90 -3.83
CA LEU A 69 -20.93 -20.05 -4.30
C LEU A 69 -20.49 -19.05 -3.22
N LYS A 70 -21.43 -18.42 -2.51
CA LYS A 70 -21.11 -17.54 -1.37
C LYS A 70 -20.37 -18.30 -0.25
N LEU A 71 -20.84 -19.48 0.13
CA LEU A 71 -20.17 -20.32 1.14
C LEU A 71 -18.77 -20.75 0.68
N VAL A 72 -18.55 -21.00 -0.61
CA VAL A 72 -17.21 -21.25 -1.16
C VAL A 72 -16.31 -20.04 -0.97
N VAL A 73 -16.77 -18.81 -1.29
CA VAL A 73 -15.99 -17.58 -1.07
C VAL A 73 -15.68 -17.38 0.42
N VAL A 74 -16.67 -17.57 1.30
CA VAL A 74 -16.48 -17.49 2.76
C VAL A 74 -15.46 -18.54 3.23
N GLY A 75 -15.54 -19.76 2.74
CA GLY A 75 -14.58 -20.83 3.02
C GLY A 75 -13.16 -20.47 2.57
N CYS A 76 -13.01 -19.79 1.43
CA CYS A 76 -11.71 -19.35 0.91
C CYS A 76 -11.05 -18.25 1.76
N LEU A 77 -11.78 -17.58 2.66
CA LEU A 77 -11.18 -16.69 3.65
C LEU A 77 -10.23 -17.43 4.59
N SER A 78 -10.42 -18.75 4.75
CA SER A 78 -9.52 -19.63 5.51
C SER A 78 -8.16 -19.87 4.82
N SER A 79 -7.93 -19.27 3.65
CA SER A 79 -6.60 -19.24 3.01
C SER A 79 -5.51 -18.72 3.96
N PHE A 80 -5.86 -17.89 4.94
CA PHE A 80 -4.93 -17.40 5.96
C PHE A 80 -4.35 -18.49 6.87
N GLN A 81 -5.07 -19.60 7.05
CA GLN A 81 -4.57 -20.76 7.81
C GLN A 81 -3.82 -21.77 6.94
N ALA A 82 -3.57 -21.44 5.66
CA ALA A 82 -2.83 -22.33 4.78
C ALA A 82 -1.38 -22.51 5.26
N ALA A 83 -0.89 -23.75 5.24
CA ALA A 83 0.47 -24.08 5.68
C ALA A 83 1.59 -23.49 4.80
N THR A 84 1.27 -23.12 3.56
CA THR A 84 2.24 -22.55 2.62
C THR A 84 1.60 -21.43 1.79
N THR A 85 2.42 -20.53 1.31
CA THR A 85 2.01 -19.36 0.52
C THR A 85 1.40 -19.75 -0.82
N LEU A 86 1.89 -20.83 -1.44
CA LEU A 86 1.27 -21.41 -2.62
C LEU A 86 -0.15 -21.94 -2.34
N ARG A 87 -0.36 -22.66 -1.23
CA ARG A 87 -1.71 -23.14 -0.87
C ARG A 87 -2.64 -21.96 -0.58
N ARG A 88 -2.14 -20.93 0.10
CA ARG A 88 -2.86 -19.67 0.31
C ARG A 88 -3.28 -19.05 -1.03
N LEU A 89 -2.37 -18.98 -2.00
CA LEU A 89 -2.63 -18.43 -3.34
C LEU A 89 -3.72 -19.22 -4.06
N ILE A 90 -3.64 -20.55 -4.08
CA ILE A 90 -4.64 -21.39 -4.75
C ILE A 90 -6.04 -21.18 -4.15
N ILE A 91 -6.15 -21.19 -2.82
CA ILE A 91 -7.43 -21.03 -2.11
C ILE A 91 -7.98 -19.62 -2.35
N LEU A 92 -7.15 -18.58 -2.20
CA LEU A 92 -7.57 -17.20 -2.38
C LEU A 92 -7.96 -16.89 -3.84
N ALA A 93 -7.20 -17.38 -4.81
CA ALA A 93 -7.50 -17.24 -6.24
C ALA A 93 -8.83 -17.93 -6.58
N THR A 94 -9.10 -19.10 -6.01
CA THR A 94 -10.39 -19.77 -6.14
C THR A 94 -11.52 -18.90 -5.60
N GLY A 95 -11.36 -18.34 -4.40
CA GLY A 95 -12.31 -17.42 -3.80
C GLY A 95 -12.57 -16.18 -4.67
N ALA A 96 -11.51 -15.58 -5.23
CA ALA A 96 -11.58 -14.40 -6.09
C ALA A 96 -12.24 -14.69 -7.45
N GLY A 97 -11.99 -15.86 -8.03
CA GLY A 97 -12.65 -16.27 -9.26
C GLY A 97 -14.13 -16.56 -9.04
N VAL A 98 -14.48 -17.26 -7.96
CA VAL A 98 -15.89 -17.52 -7.59
C VAL A 98 -16.62 -16.23 -7.22
N SER A 99 -15.98 -15.28 -6.55
CA SER A 99 -16.59 -13.99 -6.23
C SER A 99 -16.92 -13.19 -7.50
N MET A 100 -16.08 -13.28 -8.54
CA MET A 100 -16.40 -12.69 -9.86
C MET A 100 -17.53 -13.42 -10.58
N VAL A 101 -17.69 -14.74 -10.39
CA VAL A 101 -18.87 -15.47 -10.89
C VAL A 101 -20.14 -14.93 -10.22
N ILE A 102 -20.12 -14.75 -8.89
CA ILE A 102 -21.22 -14.14 -8.13
C ILE A 102 -21.51 -12.71 -8.65
N PHE A 103 -20.46 -11.92 -8.89
CA PHE A 103 -20.57 -10.57 -9.45
C PHE A 103 -21.37 -10.56 -10.77
N ALA A 104 -21.00 -11.43 -11.70
CA ALA A 104 -21.66 -11.53 -13.01
C ALA A 104 -23.12 -11.98 -12.90
N ILE A 105 -23.39 -13.05 -12.13
CA ILE A 105 -24.73 -13.65 -12.07
C ILE A 105 -25.72 -12.82 -11.27
N CYS A 106 -25.29 -12.16 -10.19
CA CYS A 106 -26.15 -11.38 -9.30
C CYS A 106 -26.49 -10.01 -9.91
N LEU A 107 -25.53 -9.33 -10.54
CA LEU A 107 -25.81 -8.05 -11.21
C LEU A 107 -26.68 -8.20 -12.45
N CYS A 108 -26.61 -9.33 -13.15
CA CYS A 108 -27.45 -9.65 -14.31
C CYS A 108 -28.61 -10.59 -13.96
N HIS A 109 -28.98 -10.69 -12.68
CA HIS A 109 -30.01 -11.63 -12.23
C HIS A 109 -31.41 -11.23 -12.73
N PRO A 110 -32.27 -12.19 -13.15
CA PRO A 110 -33.63 -11.86 -13.61
C PRO A 110 -34.53 -11.23 -12.53
N ASN A 111 -34.35 -11.64 -11.27
CA ASN A 111 -35.03 -11.04 -10.11
C ASN A 111 -34.41 -9.68 -9.77
N LEU A 112 -35.22 -8.62 -9.81
CA LEU A 112 -34.81 -7.25 -9.50
C LEU A 112 -34.32 -7.09 -8.05
N PHE A 113 -34.94 -7.78 -7.09
CA PHE A 113 -34.54 -7.70 -5.68
C PHE A 113 -33.10 -8.17 -5.48
N ILE A 114 -32.70 -9.27 -6.13
CA ILE A 114 -31.33 -9.80 -6.04
C ILE A 114 -30.33 -8.82 -6.65
N ARG A 115 -30.65 -8.20 -7.79
CA ARG A 115 -29.79 -7.15 -8.40
C ARG A 115 -29.61 -5.96 -7.46
N GLN A 116 -30.70 -5.46 -6.89
CA GLN A 116 -30.67 -4.32 -5.99
C GLN A 116 -29.88 -4.63 -4.71
N SER A 117 -30.18 -5.78 -4.09
CA SER A 117 -29.51 -6.24 -2.88
C SER A 117 -28.00 -6.41 -3.11
N TYR A 118 -27.60 -7.02 -4.23
CA TYR A 118 -26.19 -7.20 -4.56
C TYR A 118 -25.49 -5.88 -4.90
N PHE A 119 -26.14 -4.95 -5.61
CA PHE A 119 -25.59 -3.61 -5.83
C PHE A 119 -25.36 -2.86 -4.50
N ARG A 120 -26.37 -2.85 -3.61
CA ARG A 120 -26.23 -2.27 -2.27
C ARG A 120 -25.11 -2.93 -1.48
N SER A 121 -24.99 -4.25 -1.59
CA SER A 121 -23.91 -5.02 -0.98
C SER A 121 -22.53 -4.53 -1.43
N LEU A 122 -22.30 -4.36 -2.74
CA LEU A 122 -21.03 -3.82 -3.26
C LEU A 122 -20.72 -2.42 -2.68
N ILE A 123 -21.70 -1.52 -2.61
CA ILE A 123 -21.47 -0.18 -2.08
C ILE A 123 -21.26 -0.21 -0.55
N PHE A 124 -22.17 -0.79 0.23
CA PHE A 124 -22.03 -0.86 1.69
C PHE A 124 -20.76 -1.60 2.11
N GLY A 125 -20.45 -2.70 1.42
CA GLY A 125 -19.24 -3.49 1.65
C GLY A 125 -17.96 -2.72 1.38
N TYR A 126 -17.93 -1.87 0.35
CA TYR A 126 -16.79 -1.01 0.06
C TYR A 126 -16.57 0.03 1.17
N PHE A 127 -17.62 0.71 1.63
CA PHE A 127 -17.53 1.63 2.77
C PHE A 127 -17.13 0.91 4.06
N ALA A 128 -17.69 -0.28 4.31
CA ALA A 128 -17.31 -1.10 5.46
C ALA A 128 -15.84 -1.55 5.37
N LEU A 129 -15.33 -1.86 4.18
CA LEU A 129 -13.92 -2.16 3.97
C LEU A 129 -13.06 -0.94 4.31
N LEU A 130 -13.35 0.24 3.75
CA LEU A 130 -12.60 1.46 4.03
C LEU A 130 -12.63 1.84 5.51
N SER A 131 -13.82 1.83 6.13
CA SER A 131 -13.96 2.07 7.58
C SER A 131 -13.20 1.02 8.39
N GLY A 132 -13.25 -0.26 8.01
CA GLY A 132 -12.47 -1.32 8.63
C GLY A 132 -10.96 -1.05 8.52
N ARG A 133 -10.47 -0.73 7.32
CA ARG A 133 -9.05 -0.40 7.09
C ARG A 133 -8.59 0.79 7.95
N ILE A 134 -9.43 1.82 8.11
CA ILE A 134 -9.16 2.94 9.03
C ILE A 134 -8.93 2.45 10.47
N TRP A 135 -9.79 1.60 11.00
CA TRP A 135 -9.67 1.06 12.36
C TRP A 135 -8.46 0.14 12.53
N PHE A 136 -8.05 -0.53 11.45
CA PHE A 136 -6.83 -1.34 11.37
C PHE A 136 -5.66 -0.58 10.73
N THR A 137 -5.66 0.75 10.90
CA THR A 137 -4.75 1.73 10.32
C THR A 137 -4.82 1.86 8.80
N THR A 138 -4.60 0.75 8.10
CA THR A 138 -4.61 0.64 6.65
C THR A 138 -4.91 -0.78 6.17
N PHE A 139 -4.79 -1.82 7.02
CA PHE A 139 -4.87 -3.22 6.58
C PHE A 139 -6.29 -3.75 6.47
N ILE A 140 -6.51 -4.72 5.57
CA ILE A 140 -7.79 -5.42 5.44
C ILE A 140 -8.05 -6.25 6.70
N PRO A 141 -9.11 -5.95 7.49
CA PRO A 141 -9.33 -6.59 8.79
C PRO A 141 -9.45 -8.12 8.72
N THR A 142 -9.94 -8.64 7.59
CA THR A 142 -10.14 -10.07 7.31
C THR A 142 -8.91 -10.93 7.55
N TRP A 143 -7.70 -10.38 7.37
CA TRP A 143 -6.44 -11.11 7.52
C TRP A 143 -5.45 -10.42 8.44
N TRP A 144 -5.96 -9.63 9.38
CA TRP A 144 -5.14 -9.01 10.43
C TRP A 144 -4.64 -10.04 11.46
N SER A 145 -5.53 -10.94 11.91
CA SER A 145 -5.18 -12.02 12.82
C SER A 145 -6.11 -13.23 12.65
N ASP A 146 -5.75 -14.37 13.24
CA ASP A 146 -6.61 -15.56 13.25
C ASP A 146 -8.00 -15.27 13.85
N MET A 147 -8.05 -14.39 14.86
CA MET A 147 -9.30 -13.96 15.47
C MET A 147 -10.16 -13.17 14.50
N THR A 148 -9.61 -12.14 13.84
CA THR A 148 -10.40 -11.32 12.91
C THR A 148 -10.85 -12.13 11.71
N ASN A 149 -9.99 -13.04 11.21
CA ASN A 149 -10.35 -13.95 10.14
C ASN A 149 -11.52 -14.87 10.53
N SER A 150 -11.46 -15.49 11.71
CA SER A 150 -12.53 -16.35 12.24
C SER A 150 -13.84 -15.59 12.42
N VAL A 151 -13.79 -14.34 12.90
CA VAL A 151 -14.98 -13.48 13.05
C VAL A 151 -15.61 -13.18 11.69
N VAL A 152 -14.82 -12.80 10.68
CA VAL A 152 -15.35 -12.51 9.34
C VAL A 152 -15.94 -13.77 8.70
N ILE A 153 -15.31 -14.93 8.88
CA ILE A 153 -15.87 -16.23 8.43
C ILE A 153 -17.21 -16.50 9.10
N ALA A 154 -17.30 -16.38 10.43
CA ALA A 154 -18.54 -16.63 11.17
C ALA A 154 -19.67 -15.69 10.73
N LEU A 155 -19.37 -14.39 10.57
CA LEU A 155 -20.32 -13.40 10.06
C LEU A 155 -20.73 -13.70 8.61
N GLY A 156 -19.79 -14.13 7.77
CA GLY A 156 -20.05 -14.51 6.38
C GLY A 156 -20.95 -15.74 6.25
N VAL A 157 -20.75 -16.76 7.09
CA VAL A 157 -21.63 -17.93 7.17
C VAL A 157 -23.02 -17.50 7.62
N ALA A 158 -23.11 -16.71 8.68
CA ALA A 158 -24.40 -16.19 9.19
C ALA A 158 -25.14 -15.38 8.11
N ALA A 159 -24.46 -14.45 7.44
CA ALA A 159 -25.02 -13.64 6.35
C ALA A 159 -25.48 -14.50 5.16
N THR A 160 -24.70 -15.54 4.81
CA THR A 160 -25.06 -16.44 3.70
C THR A 160 -26.26 -17.32 4.04
N LEU A 161 -26.40 -17.78 5.29
CA LEU A 161 -27.59 -18.50 5.75
C LEU A 161 -28.81 -17.57 5.83
N ASP A 162 -28.61 -16.33 6.29
CA ASP A 162 -29.66 -15.31 6.36
C ASP A 162 -30.31 -15.05 4.99
N TYR A 163 -29.48 -14.97 3.95
CA TYR A 163 -29.91 -14.84 2.55
C TYR A 163 -30.90 -15.93 2.13
N LEU A 164 -30.74 -17.17 2.61
CA LEU A 164 -31.62 -18.29 2.26
C LEU A 164 -33.02 -18.15 2.89
N PHE A 165 -33.06 -17.69 4.14
CA PHE A 165 -34.30 -17.57 4.91
C PHE A 165 -35.05 -16.26 4.61
N ASN A 166 -34.51 -15.39 3.77
CA ASN A 166 -35.14 -14.13 3.40
C ASN A 166 -36.33 -14.36 2.46
N SER A 167 -37.54 -14.00 2.91
CA SER A 167 -38.81 -14.16 2.18
C SER A 167 -38.84 -13.43 0.83
N ASP A 168 -38.13 -12.31 0.69
CA ASP A 168 -38.10 -11.54 -0.56
C ASP A 168 -37.24 -12.23 -1.63
N VAL A 169 -36.24 -13.01 -1.21
CA VAL A 169 -35.48 -13.89 -2.11
C VAL A 169 -36.34 -15.08 -2.56
N GLN A 170 -37.31 -15.48 -1.73
CA GLN A 170 -38.23 -16.58 -2.03
C GLN A 170 -39.38 -16.16 -2.96
N GLN A 171 -39.75 -14.87 -2.99
CA GLN A 171 -40.75 -14.35 -3.92
C GLN A 171 -40.14 -14.08 -5.31
N GLU A 172 -40.40 -14.98 -6.27
CA GLU A 172 -40.04 -14.78 -7.68
C GLU A 172 -40.94 -13.74 -8.36
N LYS A 173 -40.75 -12.44 -8.09
CA LYS A 173 -41.28 -11.41 -8.99
C LYS A 173 -40.39 -11.33 -10.24
N LYS A 174 -40.74 -12.13 -11.26
CA LYS A 174 -40.14 -12.02 -12.60
C LYS A 174 -40.60 -10.71 -13.23
N MET A 175 -39.67 -9.82 -13.56
CA MET A 175 -39.93 -8.75 -14.51
C MET A 175 -39.72 -9.27 -15.93
N ALA A 176 -40.65 -8.96 -16.82
CA ALA A 176 -40.39 -8.96 -18.25
C ALA A 176 -39.42 -7.82 -18.56
N ILE A 177 -38.24 -8.13 -19.11
CA ILE A 177 -37.33 -7.10 -19.63
C ILE A 177 -37.99 -6.52 -20.89
N THR A 178 -38.55 -5.33 -20.77
CA THR A 178 -39.34 -4.65 -21.81
C THR A 178 -38.52 -3.78 -22.76
N SER A 179 -37.19 -3.73 -22.66
CA SER A 179 -36.35 -2.97 -23.61
C SER A 179 -35.73 -3.88 -24.68
N THR A 180 -36.09 -3.65 -25.95
CA THR A 180 -35.57 -4.38 -27.12
C THR A 180 -34.12 -4.01 -27.49
N VAL A 181 -33.60 -2.86 -27.03
CA VAL A 181 -32.26 -2.36 -27.37
C VAL A 181 -31.27 -2.58 -26.21
N ARG A 182 -30.30 -3.48 -26.41
CA ARG A 182 -29.23 -3.78 -25.44
C ARG A 182 -28.08 -2.77 -25.55
N PRO A 183 -27.46 -2.33 -24.42
CA PRO A 183 -26.25 -1.52 -24.45
C PRO A 183 -25.10 -2.21 -25.19
N ASN A 184 -24.11 -1.45 -25.66
CA ASN A 184 -22.88 -2.01 -26.20
C ASN A 184 -22.03 -2.63 -25.08
N TRP A 185 -22.22 -3.94 -24.87
CA TRP A 185 -21.57 -4.70 -23.81
C TRP A 185 -20.04 -4.63 -23.81
N PHE A 186 -19.40 -4.40 -24.97
CA PHE A 186 -17.94 -4.29 -25.05
C PHE A 186 -17.47 -2.97 -24.43
N CYS A 187 -18.06 -1.84 -24.85
CA CYS A 187 -17.74 -0.52 -24.28
C CYS A 187 -18.10 -0.44 -22.79
N ILE A 188 -19.24 -1.02 -22.38
CA ILE A 188 -19.60 -1.13 -20.95
C ILE A 188 -18.56 -1.96 -20.21
N GLY A 189 -18.15 -3.10 -20.77
CA GLY A 189 -17.09 -3.94 -20.20
C GLY A 189 -15.80 -3.15 -19.96
N LEU A 190 -15.31 -2.45 -20.99
CA LEU A 190 -14.09 -1.61 -20.91
C LEU A 190 -14.20 -0.57 -19.78
N GLY A 191 -15.23 0.28 -19.81
CA GLY A 191 -15.37 1.34 -18.83
C GLY A 191 -15.63 0.84 -17.41
N THR A 192 -16.38 -0.25 -17.23
CA THR A 192 -16.55 -0.85 -15.89
C THR A 192 -15.24 -1.42 -15.36
N GLY A 193 -14.38 -1.96 -16.22
CA GLY A 193 -13.04 -2.42 -15.84
C GLY A 193 -12.17 -1.27 -15.33
N SER A 194 -12.15 -0.15 -16.05
CA SER A 194 -11.39 1.03 -15.64
C SER A 194 -11.99 1.76 -14.43
N LEU A 195 -13.31 1.74 -14.27
CA LEU A 195 -13.97 2.21 -13.05
C LEU A 195 -13.55 1.38 -11.84
N LEU A 196 -13.51 0.05 -11.98
CA LEU A 196 -13.07 -0.88 -10.93
C LEU A 196 -11.57 -0.69 -10.62
N PHE A 197 -10.73 -0.55 -11.64
CA PHE A 197 -9.30 -0.27 -11.48
C PHE A 197 -9.06 1.07 -10.80
N ALA A 198 -9.63 2.17 -11.28
CA ALA A 198 -9.43 3.49 -10.69
C ALA A 198 -9.95 3.54 -9.24
N THR A 199 -11.04 2.82 -8.93
CA THR A 199 -11.55 2.71 -7.56
C THR A 199 -10.55 1.98 -6.68
N HIS A 200 -9.93 0.90 -7.17
CA HIS A 200 -8.90 0.17 -6.43
C HIS A 200 -7.58 0.95 -6.34
N TRP A 201 -7.15 1.60 -7.41
CA TRP A 201 -5.86 2.30 -7.53
C TRP A 201 -5.80 3.55 -6.67
N CYS A 202 -6.84 4.39 -6.71
CA CYS A 202 -6.84 5.68 -6.01
C CYS A 202 -7.56 5.62 -4.65
N PHE A 203 -8.50 4.70 -4.50
CA PHE A 203 -9.42 4.66 -3.35
C PHE A 203 -9.57 3.25 -2.76
N GLY A 204 -8.60 2.35 -2.98
CA GLY A 204 -8.59 1.06 -2.28
C GLY A 204 -8.38 1.21 -0.76
N GLU A 205 -7.80 2.34 -0.35
CA GLU A 205 -7.58 2.76 1.03
C GLU A 205 -7.59 4.30 1.11
N VAL A 206 -7.97 4.88 2.25
CA VAL A 206 -8.21 6.34 2.37
C VAL A 206 -6.96 7.19 2.44
N SER A 207 -5.77 6.62 2.67
CA SER A 207 -4.50 7.34 2.72
C SER A 207 -3.84 7.50 1.34
N VAL A 208 -4.22 6.70 0.34
CA VAL A 208 -3.49 6.64 -0.95
C VAL A 208 -3.34 8.01 -1.60
N ILE A 209 -4.40 8.81 -1.64
CA ILE A 209 -4.36 10.18 -2.20
C ILE A 209 -3.37 11.07 -1.44
N THR A 210 -3.26 10.93 -0.12
CA THR A 210 -2.27 11.71 0.66
C THR A 210 -0.83 11.29 0.33
N ARG A 211 -0.58 10.00 0.06
CA ARG A 211 0.73 9.50 -0.39
C ARG A 211 1.03 9.82 -1.86
N TRP A 212 0.01 10.07 -2.66
CA TRP A 212 0.13 10.54 -4.05
C TRP A 212 0.59 12.00 -4.16
N VAL A 213 0.24 12.82 -3.17
CA VAL A 213 0.49 14.27 -3.23
C VAL A 213 1.57 14.73 -2.26
N VAL A 214 2.16 13.80 -1.50
CA VAL A 214 3.18 14.08 -0.49
C VAL A 214 4.43 14.73 -1.10
N LYS A 215 5.06 15.60 -0.30
CA LYS A 215 6.38 16.20 -0.55
C LYS A 215 7.22 16.16 0.74
N GLY A 216 8.47 16.62 0.65
CA GLY A 216 9.32 16.81 1.82
C GLY A 216 8.89 17.98 2.71
N TYR A 217 9.39 17.99 3.95
CA TYR A 217 9.14 19.00 4.97
C TYR A 217 9.77 20.37 4.62
N PRO A 218 9.21 21.49 5.13
CA PRO A 218 8.10 21.57 6.10
C PRO A 218 6.70 21.44 5.47
N ASP A 219 6.55 21.69 4.18
CA ASP A 219 5.27 21.67 3.47
C ASP A 219 4.97 20.29 2.86
N SER A 220 5.02 19.24 3.69
CA SER A 220 4.87 17.85 3.22
C SER A 220 3.48 17.52 2.65
N GLY A 221 2.50 18.40 2.90
CA GLY A 221 1.13 18.28 2.44
C GLY A 221 0.22 17.58 3.46
N PRO A 222 -0.92 17.03 3.02
CA PRO A 222 -1.88 16.43 3.93
C PRO A 222 -1.37 15.09 4.48
N ASN A 223 -1.44 14.92 5.80
CA ASN A 223 -1.26 13.62 6.44
C ASN A 223 -2.54 12.76 6.33
N PRO A 224 -2.43 11.42 6.30
CA PRO A 224 -3.60 10.53 6.33
C PRO A 224 -4.54 10.81 7.50
N LEU A 225 -3.98 11.18 8.66
CA LEU A 225 -4.74 11.72 9.79
C LEU A 225 -4.62 13.26 9.77
N PRO A 226 -5.73 14.03 9.64
CA PRO A 226 -7.14 13.59 9.56
C PRO A 226 -7.69 13.44 8.12
N TRP A 227 -6.91 13.71 7.07
CA TRP A 227 -7.45 13.91 5.72
C TRP A 227 -8.07 12.69 5.05
N GLY A 228 -7.80 11.47 5.54
CA GLY A 228 -8.52 10.26 5.15
C GLY A 228 -10.04 10.37 5.38
N ALA A 229 -10.48 11.15 6.37
CA ALA A 229 -11.90 11.39 6.64
C ALA A 229 -12.55 12.22 5.53
N ALA A 230 -11.81 13.20 5.00
CA ALA A 230 -12.27 14.02 3.89
C ALA A 230 -12.42 13.18 2.62
N ILE A 231 -11.51 12.23 2.37
CA ILE A 231 -11.58 11.29 1.25
C ILE A 231 -12.80 10.38 1.40
N LEU A 232 -13.00 9.79 2.58
CA LEU A 232 -14.18 8.96 2.86
C LEU A 232 -15.50 9.74 2.65
N LEU A 233 -15.54 11.00 3.09
CA LEU A 233 -16.69 11.89 2.90
C LEU A 233 -16.90 12.27 1.43
N ALA A 234 -15.82 12.46 0.66
CA ALA A 234 -15.90 12.73 -0.77
C ALA A 234 -16.46 11.53 -1.56
N ILE A 235 -16.01 10.31 -1.25
CA ILE A 235 -16.56 9.07 -1.82
C ILE A 235 -18.06 8.98 -1.49
N PHE A 236 -18.47 9.23 -0.24
CA PHE A 236 -19.88 9.28 0.17
C PHE A 236 -20.69 10.31 -0.61
N THR A 237 -20.14 11.52 -0.75
CA THR A 237 -20.78 12.62 -1.49
C THR A 237 -21.01 12.26 -2.95
N GLY A 238 -20.06 11.59 -3.61
CA GLY A 238 -20.26 11.13 -4.99
C GLY A 238 -21.35 10.06 -5.11
N VAL A 239 -21.49 9.16 -4.13
CA VAL A 239 -22.63 8.22 -4.07
C VAL A 239 -23.95 8.98 -3.90
N LEU A 240 -24.01 10.09 -3.16
CA LEU A 240 -25.22 10.91 -3.10
C LEU A 240 -25.51 11.62 -4.42
N ILE A 241 -24.49 12.17 -5.10
CA ILE A 241 -24.64 12.80 -6.42
C ILE A 241 -25.13 11.81 -7.47
N SER A 242 -24.79 10.53 -7.31
CA SER A 242 -25.28 9.45 -8.17
C SER A 242 -26.81 9.29 -8.17
N LEU A 243 -27.50 9.87 -7.17
CA LEU A 243 -28.98 9.94 -7.12
C LEU A 243 -29.56 11.00 -8.05
N ILE A 244 -28.71 11.79 -8.72
CA ILE A 244 -29.09 12.86 -9.63
C ILE A 244 -28.57 12.51 -11.05
N PRO A 245 -29.28 11.64 -11.82
CA PRO A 245 -28.82 11.19 -13.14
C PRO A 245 -28.54 12.31 -14.15
N ARG A 246 -29.14 13.49 -13.98
CA ARG A 246 -28.87 14.66 -14.83
C ARG A 246 -27.41 15.10 -14.76
N ILE A 247 -26.77 14.97 -13.60
CA ILE A 247 -25.35 15.31 -13.41
C ILE A 247 -24.49 14.19 -14.00
N THR A 248 -24.70 12.94 -13.60
CA THR A 248 -23.84 11.80 -14.00
C THR A 248 -23.94 11.41 -15.47
N ASN A 249 -24.96 11.88 -16.20
CA ASN A 249 -25.07 11.73 -17.65
C ASN A 249 -24.47 12.88 -18.44
N SER A 250 -24.05 13.97 -17.79
CA SER A 250 -23.51 15.14 -18.47
C SER A 250 -22.07 14.93 -18.94
N TYR A 251 -21.77 15.31 -20.18
CA TYR A 251 -20.39 15.37 -20.67
C TYR A 251 -19.53 16.36 -19.87
N TYR A 252 -20.14 17.42 -19.33
CA TYR A 252 -19.43 18.35 -18.44
C TYR A 252 -18.99 17.68 -17.13
N TRP A 253 -19.76 16.71 -16.63
CA TRP A 253 -19.37 15.92 -15.46
C TRP A 253 -18.18 15.02 -15.77
N PHE A 254 -18.14 14.42 -16.96
CA PHE A 254 -16.96 13.70 -17.43
C PHE A 254 -15.72 14.62 -17.53
N LEU A 255 -15.84 15.80 -18.15
CA LEU A 255 -14.74 16.76 -18.23
C LEU A 255 -14.25 17.21 -16.85
N PHE A 256 -15.16 17.42 -15.90
CA PHE A 256 -14.83 17.68 -14.51
C PHE A 256 -14.01 16.54 -13.88
N GLY A 257 -14.43 15.29 -14.08
CA GLY A 257 -13.71 14.11 -13.63
C GLY A 257 -12.32 13.97 -14.25
N ALA A 258 -12.22 14.17 -15.56
CA ALA A 258 -10.95 14.14 -16.30
C ALA A 258 -9.97 15.23 -15.83
N ALA A 259 -10.47 16.45 -15.63
CA ALA A 259 -9.69 17.55 -15.06
C ALA A 259 -9.24 17.26 -13.62
N SER A 260 -10.09 16.64 -12.81
CA SER A 260 -9.77 16.27 -11.42
C SER A 260 -8.69 15.19 -11.34
N LEU A 261 -8.77 14.14 -12.16
CA LEU A 261 -7.73 13.10 -12.22
C LEU A 261 -6.39 13.67 -12.76
N SER A 262 -6.47 14.52 -13.79
CA SER A 262 -5.28 15.21 -14.31
C SER A 262 -4.67 16.14 -13.25
N GLY A 263 -5.51 16.86 -12.51
CA GLY A 263 -5.08 17.70 -11.39
C GLY A 263 -4.40 16.90 -10.28
N LEU A 264 -4.91 15.71 -9.94
CA LEU A 264 -4.27 14.80 -8.99
C LEU A 264 -2.88 14.34 -9.48
N TYR A 265 -2.73 14.14 -10.79
CA TYR A 265 -1.46 13.74 -11.39
C TYR A 265 -0.43 14.87 -11.47
N TYR A 266 -0.82 16.14 -11.58
CA TYR A 266 0.12 17.25 -11.72
C TYR A 266 0.33 18.07 -10.43
N PHE A 267 -0.69 18.23 -9.60
CA PHE A 267 -0.60 19.08 -8.42
C PHE A 267 -0.12 18.32 -7.18
N PRO A 268 0.87 18.87 -6.44
CA PRO A 268 1.28 18.31 -5.16
C PRO A 268 0.44 18.88 -4.00
N THR A 269 0.70 18.34 -2.81
CA THR A 269 0.20 18.76 -1.49
C THR A 269 -1.32 19.02 -1.48
N PHE A 270 -1.78 20.12 -0.89
CA PHE A 270 -3.21 20.41 -0.72
C PHE A 270 -3.96 20.68 -2.04
N LYS A 271 -3.26 21.17 -3.08
CA LYS A 271 -3.87 21.33 -4.42
C LYS A 271 -4.13 19.98 -5.06
N GLY A 272 -3.18 19.06 -4.93
CA GLY A 272 -3.35 17.66 -5.31
C GLY A 272 -4.49 16.99 -4.55
N LEU A 273 -4.55 17.20 -3.22
CA LEU A 273 -5.64 16.68 -2.41
C LEU A 273 -7.01 17.18 -2.87
N GLY A 274 -7.16 18.48 -3.12
CA GLY A 274 -8.40 19.05 -3.65
C GLY A 274 -8.83 18.34 -4.94
N SER A 275 -7.89 18.10 -5.85
CA SER A 275 -8.14 17.36 -7.09
C SER A 275 -8.51 15.90 -6.84
N GLY A 276 -7.85 15.23 -5.89
CA GLY A 276 -8.18 13.86 -5.47
C GLY A 276 -9.55 13.75 -4.82
N LEU A 277 -9.98 14.73 -4.01
CA LEU A 277 -11.32 14.78 -3.43
C LEU A 277 -12.38 14.95 -4.52
N LEU A 278 -12.18 15.87 -5.46
CA LEU A 278 -13.10 16.07 -6.60
C LEU A 278 -13.16 14.81 -7.48
N PHE A 279 -12.03 14.14 -7.70
CA PHE A 279 -11.98 12.88 -8.42
C PHE A 279 -12.71 11.75 -7.66
N ALA A 280 -12.62 11.71 -6.32
CA ALA A 280 -13.36 10.75 -5.50
C ALA A 280 -14.87 10.92 -5.66
N VAL A 281 -15.35 12.18 -5.63
CA VAL A 281 -16.76 12.51 -5.87
C VAL A 281 -17.19 12.08 -7.28
N PHE A 282 -16.39 12.41 -8.30
CA PHE A 282 -16.68 12.02 -9.67
C PHE A 282 -16.76 10.51 -9.82
N LEU A 283 -15.70 9.79 -9.43
CA LEU A 283 -15.57 8.36 -9.67
C LEU A 283 -16.63 7.56 -8.93
N SER A 284 -16.88 7.88 -7.65
CA SER A 284 -17.89 7.16 -6.87
C SER A 284 -19.32 7.41 -7.39
N SER A 285 -19.56 8.57 -8.02
CA SER A 285 -20.87 8.88 -8.64
C SER A 285 -21.19 8.04 -9.88
N LEU A 286 -20.19 7.45 -10.55
CA LEU A 286 -20.38 6.69 -11.77
C LEU A 286 -20.89 5.26 -11.53
N TRP A 287 -20.69 4.71 -10.33
CA TRP A 287 -20.99 3.32 -10.02
C TRP A 287 -22.43 2.90 -10.35
N PRO A 288 -23.49 3.60 -9.92
CA PRO A 288 -24.85 3.18 -10.28
C PRO A 288 -25.11 3.25 -11.79
N LYS A 289 -24.63 4.29 -12.48
CA LYS A 289 -24.77 4.42 -13.94
C LYS A 289 -24.17 3.20 -14.65
N PHE A 290 -22.93 2.88 -14.32
CA PHE A 290 -22.18 1.81 -14.97
C PHE A 290 -22.80 0.45 -14.66
N ILE A 291 -23.18 0.20 -13.41
CA ILE A 291 -23.82 -1.05 -13.02
C ILE A 291 -25.22 -1.20 -13.63
N ASN A 292 -25.96 -0.11 -13.81
CA ASN A 292 -27.26 -0.16 -14.48
C ASN A 292 -27.12 -0.64 -15.93
N TYR A 293 -26.16 -0.11 -16.69
CA TYR A 293 -25.89 -0.55 -18.05
C TYR A 293 -25.34 -1.97 -18.09
N TYR A 294 -24.40 -2.29 -17.20
CA TYR A 294 -23.83 -3.63 -17.06
C TYR A 294 -24.92 -4.69 -16.83
N SER A 295 -25.91 -4.43 -15.98
CA SER A 295 -27.00 -5.35 -15.64
C SER A 295 -27.89 -5.76 -16.83
N ARG A 296 -27.80 -5.03 -17.95
CA ARG A 296 -28.57 -5.25 -19.19
C ARG A 296 -27.73 -5.93 -20.28
N CYS A 297 -26.45 -6.17 -20.03
CA CYS A 297 -25.52 -6.76 -20.97
C CYS A 297 -25.41 -8.29 -20.75
N PRO A 298 -24.87 -9.06 -21.72
CA PRO A 298 -24.59 -10.48 -21.51
C PRO A 298 -23.54 -10.66 -20.39
N PRO A 299 -23.87 -11.34 -19.27
CA PRO A 299 -23.04 -11.34 -18.06
C PRO A 299 -21.61 -11.81 -18.31
N ALA A 300 -21.44 -12.99 -18.92
CA ALA A 300 -20.11 -13.58 -19.11
C ALA A 300 -19.19 -12.70 -19.99
N ARG A 301 -19.67 -12.31 -21.17
CA ARG A 301 -18.86 -11.51 -22.12
C ARG A 301 -18.47 -10.16 -21.53
N THR A 302 -19.41 -9.48 -20.88
CA THR A 302 -19.19 -8.17 -20.26
C THR A 302 -18.18 -8.28 -19.12
N THR A 303 -18.34 -9.28 -18.23
CA THR A 303 -17.41 -9.50 -17.10
C THR A 303 -16.01 -9.84 -17.57
N VAL A 304 -15.87 -10.67 -18.61
CA VAL A 304 -14.56 -11.01 -19.17
C VAL A 304 -13.85 -9.77 -19.68
N VAL A 305 -14.54 -8.87 -20.39
CA VAL A 305 -13.94 -7.59 -20.84
C VAL A 305 -13.64 -6.66 -19.67
N THR A 306 -14.53 -6.57 -18.68
CA THR A 306 -14.29 -5.83 -17.43
C THR A 306 -13.00 -6.30 -16.76
N MET A 307 -12.82 -7.61 -16.60
CA MET A 307 -11.62 -8.13 -15.95
C MET A 307 -10.38 -8.06 -16.82
N ALA A 308 -10.49 -8.23 -18.15
CA ALA A 308 -9.37 -8.02 -19.05
C ALA A 308 -8.85 -6.59 -18.96
N THR A 309 -9.75 -5.61 -18.90
CA THR A 309 -9.39 -4.19 -18.78
C THR A 309 -8.75 -3.90 -17.42
N TYR A 310 -9.38 -4.36 -16.34
CA TYR A 310 -8.82 -4.21 -14.98
C TYR A 310 -7.43 -4.84 -14.85
N ILE A 311 -7.24 -6.07 -15.33
CA ILE A 311 -5.94 -6.77 -15.27
C ILE A 311 -4.91 -6.04 -16.13
N ALA A 312 -5.26 -5.60 -17.33
CA ALA A 312 -4.35 -4.86 -18.20
C ALA A 312 -3.87 -3.56 -17.54
N GLU A 313 -4.78 -2.82 -16.87
CA GLU A 313 -4.43 -1.58 -16.17
C GLU A 313 -3.64 -1.84 -14.88
N ILE A 314 -3.92 -2.92 -14.14
CA ILE A 314 -3.09 -3.36 -13.01
C ILE A 314 -1.69 -3.70 -13.49
N LEU A 315 -1.54 -4.49 -14.56
CA LEU A 315 -0.24 -4.86 -15.12
C LEU A 315 0.50 -3.62 -15.63
N PHE A 316 -0.18 -2.70 -16.31
CA PHE A 316 0.41 -1.42 -16.71
C PHE A 316 0.94 -0.67 -15.48
N SER A 317 0.15 -0.57 -14.40
CA SER A 317 0.57 0.07 -13.15
C SER A 317 1.79 -0.61 -12.53
N VAL A 318 1.85 -1.95 -12.52
CA VAL A 318 3.04 -2.71 -12.08
C VAL A 318 4.26 -2.34 -12.93
N TRP A 319 4.11 -2.35 -14.25
CA TRP A 319 5.22 -2.11 -15.18
C TRP A 319 5.68 -0.65 -15.25
N THR A 320 4.93 0.30 -14.69
CA THR A 320 5.47 1.67 -14.52
C THR A 320 6.64 1.71 -13.53
N VAL A 321 6.68 0.79 -12.58
CA VAL A 321 7.68 0.71 -11.49
C VAL A 321 8.65 -0.46 -11.76
N ALA A 322 8.12 -1.65 -12.02
CA ALA A 322 8.89 -2.89 -12.18
C ALA A 322 9.39 -3.15 -13.61
N PHE A 323 9.48 -2.11 -14.45
CA PHE A 323 9.77 -2.26 -15.89
C PHE A 323 11.06 -3.05 -16.19
N ASN A 324 12.07 -2.95 -15.32
CA ASN A 324 13.38 -3.59 -15.50
C ASN A 324 13.33 -5.12 -15.35
N PHE A 325 12.21 -5.65 -14.83
CA PHE A 325 12.04 -7.07 -14.53
C PHE A 325 11.04 -7.78 -15.46
N VAL A 326 10.44 -7.05 -16.41
CA VAL A 326 9.38 -7.57 -17.27
C VAL A 326 9.68 -7.32 -18.76
N PRO A 327 9.58 -8.35 -19.63
CA PRO A 327 9.68 -8.16 -21.07
C PRO A 327 8.70 -7.10 -21.60
N GLY A 328 9.22 -6.07 -22.28
CA GLY A 328 8.42 -4.97 -22.81
C GLY A 328 8.02 -3.89 -21.79
N GLY A 329 8.41 -4.01 -20.52
CA GLY A 329 8.12 -3.01 -19.48
C GLY A 329 8.70 -1.62 -19.79
N THR A 330 9.77 -1.55 -20.60
CA THR A 330 10.39 -0.29 -21.03
C THR A 330 9.41 0.68 -21.72
N TYR A 331 8.36 0.18 -22.37
CA TYR A 331 7.34 1.01 -23.01
C TYR A 331 6.40 1.71 -22.02
N THR A 332 6.26 1.18 -20.80
CA THR A 332 5.39 1.72 -19.75
C THR A 332 6.17 2.41 -18.64
N ARG A 333 7.50 2.38 -18.70
CA ARG A 333 8.41 3.00 -17.72
C ARG A 333 8.00 4.43 -17.39
N GLU A 334 7.63 4.66 -16.13
CA GLU A 334 7.26 5.99 -15.62
C GLU A 334 6.05 6.65 -16.35
N ARG A 335 5.27 5.87 -17.13
CA ARG A 335 4.17 6.38 -17.98
C ARG A 335 2.78 6.31 -17.36
N SER A 336 2.64 6.74 -16.10
CA SER A 336 1.31 6.86 -15.49
C SER A 336 0.40 7.87 -16.20
N ASP A 337 0.96 8.82 -16.94
CA ASP A 337 0.23 9.73 -17.84
C ASP A 337 -0.56 8.96 -18.92
N ILE A 338 0.06 7.96 -19.55
CA ILE A 338 -0.59 7.10 -20.55
C ILE A 338 -1.68 6.26 -19.88
N LEU A 339 -1.41 5.69 -18.71
CA LEU A 339 -2.39 4.90 -17.97
C LEU A 339 -3.64 5.72 -17.62
N ILE A 340 -3.45 6.98 -17.19
CA ILE A 340 -4.56 7.92 -16.93
C ILE A 340 -5.35 8.17 -18.21
N CYS A 341 -4.68 8.39 -19.35
CA CYS A 341 -5.37 8.56 -20.63
C CYS A 341 -6.21 7.32 -21.00
N ILE A 342 -5.67 6.11 -20.82
CA ILE A 342 -6.40 4.86 -21.09
C ILE A 342 -7.66 4.78 -20.22
N VAL A 343 -7.53 4.99 -18.90
CA VAL A 343 -8.65 4.96 -17.94
C VAL A 343 -9.73 5.99 -18.31
N LEU A 344 -9.34 7.21 -18.69
CA LEU A 344 -10.29 8.24 -19.07
C LEU A 344 -11.00 7.92 -20.40
N ILE A 345 -10.27 7.39 -21.39
CA ILE A 345 -10.83 7.00 -22.69
C ILE A 345 -11.85 5.87 -22.51
N THR A 346 -11.53 4.81 -21.78
CA THR A 346 -12.44 3.69 -21.56
C THR A 346 -13.68 4.07 -20.75
N ILE A 347 -13.54 4.95 -19.76
CA ILE A 347 -14.69 5.55 -19.05
C ILE A 347 -15.54 6.40 -20.01
N PHE A 348 -14.91 7.20 -20.89
CA PHE A 348 -15.60 8.02 -21.87
C PHE A 348 -16.39 7.19 -22.89
N LEU A 349 -15.86 6.03 -23.30
CA LEU A 349 -16.55 5.13 -24.22
C LEU A 349 -17.93 4.72 -23.69
N VAL A 350 -18.13 4.64 -22.38
CA VAL A 350 -19.46 4.37 -21.78
C VAL A 350 -20.44 5.52 -22.02
N TYR A 351 -19.98 6.78 -21.93
CA TYR A 351 -20.80 7.97 -22.24
C TYR A 351 -21.16 8.04 -23.73
N VAL A 352 -20.31 7.55 -24.62
CA VAL A 352 -20.62 7.52 -26.06
C VAL A 352 -21.51 6.34 -26.42
N ALA A 353 -21.29 5.19 -25.78
CA ALA A 353 -21.99 3.94 -26.10
C ALA A 353 -23.44 3.89 -25.59
N ASP A 354 -23.75 4.53 -24.45
CA ASP A 354 -25.10 4.58 -23.92
C ASP A 354 -25.35 5.89 -23.14
N ASN A 355 -26.29 6.69 -23.64
CA ASN A 355 -26.70 7.96 -23.05
C ASN A 355 -28.08 7.90 -22.39
N ARG A 356 -28.66 6.70 -22.24
CA ARG A 356 -29.99 6.56 -21.64
C ARG A 356 -29.93 6.89 -20.16
N SER A 357 -30.80 7.80 -19.72
CA SER A 357 -30.96 8.04 -18.28
C SER A 357 -31.39 6.76 -17.58
N TYR A 358 -30.77 6.47 -16.44
CA TYR A 358 -31.20 5.41 -15.54
C TYR A 358 -32.03 6.00 -14.40
N ASN A 359 -32.89 5.18 -13.78
CA ASN A 359 -33.57 5.53 -12.55
C ASN A 359 -32.79 4.92 -11.37
N PRO A 360 -32.31 5.71 -10.39
CA PRO A 360 -31.59 5.18 -9.23
C PRO A 360 -32.35 4.06 -8.48
N SER A 361 -33.69 4.06 -8.54
CA SER A 361 -34.54 3.07 -7.86
C SER A 361 -34.34 1.67 -8.42
N ASP A 362 -33.91 1.56 -9.68
CA ASP A 362 -33.66 0.27 -10.33
C ASP A 362 -32.53 -0.50 -9.65
N LEU A 363 -31.61 0.22 -8.98
CA LEU A 363 -30.46 -0.35 -8.29
C LEU A 363 -30.54 -0.25 -6.77
N ILE A 364 -31.04 0.87 -6.24
CA ILE A 364 -31.05 1.12 -4.79
C ILE A 364 -32.32 0.56 -4.13
N GLY A 365 -33.41 0.45 -4.89
CA GLY A 365 -34.75 0.20 -4.38
C GLY A 365 -35.48 1.48 -3.96
N SER A 366 -36.69 1.34 -3.42
CA SER A 366 -37.57 2.46 -3.08
C SER A 366 -37.20 3.21 -1.79
N ASN A 367 -36.40 2.60 -0.91
CA ASN A 367 -36.11 3.14 0.42
C ASN A 367 -34.78 3.92 0.48
N TYR A 368 -34.70 5.01 -0.28
CA TYR A 368 -33.49 5.82 -0.41
C TYR A 368 -33.00 6.42 0.91
N ASN A 369 -33.91 6.90 1.75
CA ASN A 369 -33.56 7.51 3.03
C ASN A 369 -32.86 6.52 3.95
N PHE A 370 -33.32 5.26 3.98
CA PHE A 370 -32.67 4.23 4.78
C PHE A 370 -31.32 3.81 4.19
N TYR A 371 -31.21 3.75 2.85
CA TYR A 371 -29.94 3.50 2.16
C TYR A 371 -28.86 4.55 2.48
N THR A 372 -29.21 5.84 2.38
CA THR A 372 -28.28 6.94 2.65
C THR A 372 -27.96 7.04 4.14
N ALA A 373 -28.94 6.84 5.03
CA ALA A 373 -28.72 6.82 6.48
C ALA A 373 -27.77 5.67 6.89
N TRP A 374 -27.94 4.47 6.31
CA TRP A 374 -27.06 3.33 6.60
C TRP A 374 -25.62 3.59 6.15
N LEU A 375 -25.43 4.15 4.94
CA LEU A 375 -24.10 4.58 4.49
C LEU A 375 -23.48 5.63 5.40
N PHE A 376 -24.27 6.62 5.80
CA PHE A 376 -23.80 7.68 6.67
C PHE A 376 -23.32 7.14 8.02
N ILE A 377 -24.01 6.14 8.59
CA ILE A 377 -23.56 5.45 9.81
C ILE A 377 -22.18 4.81 9.62
N ILE A 378 -21.96 4.10 8.50
CA ILE A 378 -20.66 3.46 8.21
C ILE A 378 -19.54 4.51 8.05
N VAL A 379 -19.85 5.65 7.40
CA VAL A 379 -18.93 6.77 7.25
C VAL A 379 -18.58 7.40 8.60
N VAL A 380 -19.57 7.63 9.47
CA VAL A 380 -19.35 8.17 10.82
C VAL A 380 -18.49 7.22 11.66
N ILE A 381 -18.72 5.91 11.57
CA ILE A 381 -17.87 4.90 12.24
C ILE A 381 -16.42 4.98 11.73
N GLY A 382 -16.21 5.15 10.42
CA GLY A 382 -14.88 5.34 9.85
C GLY A 382 -14.22 6.63 10.32
N ALA A 383 -14.92 7.76 10.23
CA ALA A 383 -14.43 9.07 10.68
C ALA A 383 -14.09 9.08 12.19
N ALA A 384 -14.88 8.38 13.03
CA ALA A 384 -14.59 8.20 14.44
C ALA A 384 -13.26 7.46 14.67
N GLY A 385 -12.94 6.46 13.85
CA GLY A 385 -11.66 5.75 13.89
C GLY A 385 -10.46 6.67 13.63
N ILE A 386 -10.59 7.61 12.68
CA ILE A 386 -9.56 8.64 12.42
C ILE A 386 -9.39 9.55 13.63
N GLY A 387 -10.49 10.03 14.21
CA GLY A 387 -10.44 10.87 15.42
C GLY A 387 -9.80 10.17 16.60
N TYR A 388 -10.13 8.89 16.81
CA TYR A 388 -9.52 8.06 17.86
C TYR A 388 -8.01 7.88 17.63
N ARG A 389 -7.60 7.50 16.41
CA ARG A 389 -6.19 7.31 16.06
C ARG A 389 -5.37 8.58 16.22
N GLN A 390 -5.90 9.72 15.75
CA GLN A 390 -5.24 11.01 15.92
C GLN A 390 -5.02 11.33 17.40
N ALA A 391 -6.02 11.09 18.26
CA ALA A 391 -5.88 11.32 19.70
C ALA A 391 -4.84 10.40 20.34
N GLN A 392 -4.80 9.12 19.97
CA GLN A 392 -3.79 8.17 20.46
C GLN A 392 -2.39 8.54 20.00
N PHE A 393 -2.23 8.90 18.72
CA PHE A 393 -0.95 9.29 18.16
C PHE A 393 -0.41 10.55 18.85
N SER A 394 -1.23 11.60 18.96
CA SER A 394 -0.84 12.83 19.66
C SER A 394 -0.43 12.59 21.11
N LYS A 395 -1.06 11.63 21.82
CA LYS A 395 -0.68 11.26 23.19
C LYS A 395 0.65 10.51 23.26
N LYS A 396 0.96 9.70 22.23
CA LYS A 396 2.15 8.86 22.19
C LYS A 396 3.42 9.63 21.83
N MET A 397 3.28 10.70 21.04
CA MET A 397 4.37 11.61 20.73
C MET A 397 4.99 12.14 22.03
N SER A 398 6.18 11.62 22.37
CA SER A 398 6.83 11.88 23.66
C SER A 398 7.59 13.21 23.63
N ASN A 399 7.65 13.91 24.78
CA ASN A 399 8.67 14.92 25.00
C ASN A 399 10.01 14.22 25.22
N VAL A 400 10.84 14.17 24.18
CA VAL A 400 12.17 13.56 24.27
C VAL A 400 13.05 14.43 25.17
N LYS A 401 13.74 13.81 26.12
CA LYS A 401 14.69 14.50 27.01
C LYS A 401 15.86 15.08 26.21
N PRO A 402 16.35 16.27 26.55
CA PRO A 402 17.55 16.84 25.92
C PRO A 402 18.72 15.85 25.94
N THR A 403 19.31 15.59 24.77
CA THR A 403 20.40 14.62 24.62
C THR A 403 21.33 15.04 23.48
N SER A 404 22.64 14.88 23.69
CA SER A 404 23.63 15.02 22.62
C SER A 404 23.96 13.68 21.97
N THR A 405 23.31 12.60 22.36
CA THR A 405 23.52 11.26 21.81
C THR A 405 22.24 10.73 21.20
N PHE A 406 22.36 10.07 20.06
CA PHE A 406 21.25 9.43 19.36
C PHE A 406 21.71 8.14 18.69
N SER A 407 20.74 7.31 18.34
CA SER A 407 20.92 6.06 17.59
C SER A 407 20.15 6.10 16.28
N SER A 408 20.73 5.52 15.24
CA SER A 408 20.11 5.43 13.92
C SER A 408 20.14 4.00 13.40
N ALA A 409 19.09 3.56 12.72
CA ALA A 409 18.99 2.24 12.12
C ALA A 409 18.54 2.30 10.65
N ILE A 410 19.05 1.38 9.83
CA ILE A 410 18.65 1.16 8.44
C ILE A 410 18.23 -0.29 8.28
N TRP A 411 17.14 -0.50 7.53
CA TRP A 411 16.67 -1.83 7.20
C TRP A 411 15.85 -1.83 5.91
N THR A 412 16.10 -2.81 5.04
CA THR A 412 15.26 -3.08 3.87
C THR A 412 14.04 -3.89 4.32
N TYR A 413 12.85 -3.28 4.23
CA TYR A 413 11.66 -3.75 4.93
C TYR A 413 10.77 -4.68 4.09
N HIS A 414 11.09 -4.86 2.81
CA HIS A 414 10.45 -5.79 1.90
C HIS A 414 8.91 -5.67 1.91
N PHE A 415 8.42 -4.42 1.84
CA PHE A 415 7.00 -4.04 1.82
C PHE A 415 6.15 -4.60 2.97
N GLY A 416 6.78 -4.96 4.10
CA GLY A 416 6.08 -5.54 5.25
C GLY A 416 5.70 -7.02 5.09
N TYR A 417 6.37 -7.74 4.19
CA TYR A 417 6.31 -9.21 4.09
C TYR A 417 7.52 -9.85 4.77
N ASP A 418 7.33 -11.06 5.30
CA ASP A 418 8.43 -11.93 5.69
C ASP A 418 8.93 -12.75 4.50
N ASN A 419 10.03 -13.50 4.68
CA ASN A 419 10.63 -14.29 3.58
C ASN A 419 9.75 -15.43 3.07
N GLU A 420 8.64 -15.70 3.75
CA GLU A 420 7.65 -16.69 3.38
C GLU A 420 6.41 -16.03 2.75
N GLY A 421 6.32 -14.70 2.67
CA GLY A 421 5.19 -13.98 2.08
C GLY A 421 4.02 -13.73 3.02
N TRP A 422 4.26 -13.83 4.33
CA TRP A 422 3.28 -13.46 5.35
C TRP A 422 3.49 -12.03 5.82
N PRO A 423 2.41 -11.31 6.20
CA PRO A 423 2.54 -10.01 6.84
C PRO A 423 3.51 -10.06 8.04
N SER A 424 4.50 -9.18 8.07
CA SER A 424 5.57 -9.17 9.09
C SER A 424 5.43 -8.02 10.10
N LEU A 425 4.46 -7.13 9.90
CA LEU A 425 4.21 -5.87 10.60
C LEU A 425 4.43 -5.93 12.11
N GLU A 426 3.63 -6.69 12.85
CA GLU A 426 3.73 -6.78 14.32
C GLU A 426 5.12 -7.26 14.80
N ARG A 427 5.70 -8.23 14.09
CA ARG A 427 7.04 -8.76 14.41
C ARG A 427 8.13 -7.72 14.09
N ALA A 428 7.97 -7.00 13.00
CA ALA A 428 8.88 -5.94 12.58
C ALA A 428 8.81 -4.72 13.52
N SER A 429 7.62 -4.27 13.89
CA SER A 429 7.43 -3.21 14.88
C SER A 429 8.05 -3.59 16.22
N LYS A 430 7.86 -4.84 16.67
CA LYS A 430 8.54 -5.36 17.86
C LYS A 430 10.07 -5.30 17.70
N LEU A 431 10.62 -5.77 16.58
CA LEU A 431 12.06 -5.68 16.31
C LEU A 431 12.56 -4.23 16.40
N LEU A 432 11.91 -3.31 15.68
CA LEU A 432 12.26 -1.89 15.66
C LEU A 432 12.20 -1.27 17.07
N ASN A 433 11.15 -1.56 17.83
CA ASN A 433 11.01 -1.10 19.21
C ASN A 433 12.12 -1.65 20.13
N GLU A 434 12.47 -2.94 19.99
CA GLU A 434 13.56 -3.56 20.75
C GLU A 434 14.94 -2.98 20.38
N THR A 435 15.13 -2.49 19.15
CA THR A 435 16.38 -1.81 18.80
C THR A 435 16.59 -0.54 19.63
N GLY A 436 15.51 0.13 20.01
CA GLY A 436 15.54 1.42 20.71
C GLY A 436 15.99 2.60 19.84
N ALA A 437 16.15 2.42 18.52
CA ALA A 437 16.59 3.44 17.57
C ALA A 437 15.84 4.77 17.75
N ASP A 438 16.54 5.89 17.62
CA ASP A 438 15.91 7.21 17.67
C ASP A 438 15.49 7.70 16.28
N VAL A 439 16.26 7.34 15.26
CA VAL A 439 15.94 7.53 13.85
C VAL A 439 16.02 6.18 13.13
N VAL A 440 14.99 5.81 12.38
CA VAL A 440 14.93 4.56 11.62
C VAL A 440 14.66 4.92 10.17
N THR A 441 15.42 4.33 9.25
CA THR A 441 15.04 4.29 7.85
C THR A 441 14.60 2.90 7.42
N LEU A 442 13.50 2.84 6.67
CA LEU A 442 12.96 1.64 6.06
C LEU A 442 12.95 1.79 4.54
N LEU A 443 13.70 0.93 3.86
CA LEU A 443 13.73 0.85 2.40
C LEU A 443 12.68 -0.16 1.92
N GLU A 444 12.29 -0.08 0.64
CA GLU A 444 11.20 -0.91 0.09
C GLU A 444 9.91 -0.78 0.93
N SER A 445 9.55 0.45 1.25
CA SER A 445 8.50 0.78 2.22
C SER A 445 7.20 1.29 1.59
N ASP A 446 7.15 1.54 0.28
CA ASP A 446 5.92 1.98 -0.39
C ASP A 446 5.05 0.80 -0.85
N ALA A 447 4.08 0.45 0.00
CA ALA A 447 3.00 -0.49 -0.31
C ALA A 447 1.67 0.19 -0.69
N SER A 448 1.66 1.50 -0.99
CA SER A 448 0.46 2.29 -1.33
C SER A 448 0.00 2.11 -2.78
N LYS A 449 0.28 0.94 -3.36
CA LYS A 449 -0.08 0.56 -4.73
C LYS A 449 -1.08 -0.60 -4.71
N PRO A 450 -1.99 -0.73 -5.69
CA PRO A 450 -3.06 -1.74 -5.66
C PRO A 450 -2.54 -3.18 -5.72
N PHE A 451 -1.38 -3.39 -6.36
CA PHE A 451 -0.71 -4.69 -6.38
C PHE A 451 0.14 -4.97 -5.12
N LEU A 452 0.27 -4.02 -4.20
CA LEU A 452 0.88 -4.18 -2.86
C LEU A 452 -0.16 -3.99 -1.73
N GLY A 453 -1.44 -3.93 -2.10
CA GLY A 453 -2.58 -3.94 -1.20
C GLY A 453 -3.06 -2.55 -0.78
N ASN A 454 -2.49 -1.46 -1.31
CA ASN A 454 -2.73 -0.07 -0.89
C ASN A 454 -2.49 0.15 0.60
N ASN A 455 -1.45 -0.47 1.15
CA ASN A 455 -1.12 -0.38 2.56
C ASN A 455 -0.20 0.82 2.85
N ASP A 456 -0.58 1.65 3.80
CA ASP A 456 0.22 2.75 4.33
C ASP A 456 1.05 2.30 5.54
N ILE A 457 2.18 1.67 5.22
CA ILE A 457 3.14 1.16 6.21
C ILE A 457 3.69 2.30 7.07
N ALA A 458 3.91 3.48 6.47
CA ALA A 458 4.46 4.63 7.18
C ALA A 458 3.53 5.11 8.30
N SER A 459 2.22 5.21 8.03
CA SER A 459 1.23 5.51 9.07
C SER A 459 1.21 4.45 10.15
N TRP A 460 1.22 3.17 9.78
CA TRP A 460 1.16 2.09 10.76
C TRP A 460 2.37 2.08 11.69
N ILE A 461 3.60 2.09 11.16
CA ILE A 461 4.80 2.07 11.99
C ILE A 461 4.96 3.38 12.76
N GLY A 462 4.67 4.53 12.14
CA GLY A 462 4.73 5.84 12.81
C GLY A 462 3.80 5.92 14.03
N GLU A 463 2.54 5.51 13.87
CA GLU A 463 1.57 5.45 14.96
C GLU A 463 1.93 4.40 16.02
N HIS A 464 2.42 3.23 15.58
CA HIS A 464 2.78 2.13 16.48
C HIS A 464 4.11 2.34 17.23
N LEU A 465 5.03 3.17 16.73
CA LEU A 465 6.26 3.53 17.46
C LEU A 465 6.16 4.90 18.13
N GLY A 466 5.21 5.75 17.74
CA GLY A 466 5.10 7.13 18.25
C GLY A 466 6.20 8.02 17.69
N MET A 467 6.44 7.94 16.38
CA MET A 467 7.51 8.64 15.69
C MET A 467 6.94 9.55 14.59
N TYR A 468 7.60 10.68 14.36
CA TYR A 468 7.41 11.48 13.15
C TYR A 468 7.77 10.62 11.94
N SER A 469 7.06 10.81 10.83
CA SER A 469 7.32 10.10 9.58
C SER A 469 7.54 11.07 8.44
N ASP A 470 8.52 10.73 7.60
CA ASP A 470 8.63 11.20 6.23
C ASP A 470 8.46 9.99 5.32
N PHE A 471 7.36 9.97 4.58
CA PHE A 471 7.00 8.87 3.68
C PHE A 471 8.03 8.63 2.56
N GLY A 472 8.79 9.68 2.21
CA GLY A 472 9.66 9.70 1.04
C GLY A 472 8.94 10.08 -0.25
N PRO A 473 9.56 9.78 -1.41
CA PRO A 473 8.99 10.07 -2.72
C PRO A 473 7.54 9.59 -2.83
N SER A 474 6.75 10.32 -3.60
CA SER A 474 5.34 10.02 -3.74
C SER A 474 5.13 8.63 -4.33
N THR A 475 4.01 7.98 -4.00
CA THR A 475 3.61 6.73 -4.66
C THR A 475 3.40 6.89 -6.18
N ARG A 476 3.22 8.15 -6.66
CA ARG A 476 3.22 8.53 -8.08
C ARG A 476 4.61 8.48 -8.73
N ASP A 477 5.68 8.59 -7.95
CA ASP A 477 7.04 8.79 -8.45
C ASP A 477 7.75 7.46 -8.83
N HIS A 478 6.98 6.37 -8.96
CA HIS A 478 7.43 5.07 -9.50
C HIS A 478 8.63 4.43 -8.78
N THR A 479 8.80 4.69 -7.49
CA THR A 479 9.85 4.07 -6.65
C THR A 479 9.29 2.96 -5.76
N TRP A 480 10.18 2.19 -5.12
CA TRP A 480 9.82 1.21 -4.08
C TRP A 480 9.66 1.81 -2.67
N GLY A 481 9.86 3.12 -2.53
CA GLY A 481 9.73 3.82 -1.26
C GLY A 481 11.01 3.85 -0.43
N ASN A 482 11.09 4.87 0.41
CA ASN A 482 12.21 5.15 1.31
C ASN A 482 11.61 5.97 2.46
N LEU A 483 11.53 5.42 3.66
CA LEU A 483 10.78 5.98 4.77
C LEU A 483 11.75 6.39 5.88
N ILE A 484 11.64 7.61 6.39
CA ILE A 484 12.33 8.04 7.62
C ILE A 484 11.32 8.12 8.75
N LEU A 485 11.64 7.47 9.87
CA LEU A 485 10.94 7.58 11.14
C LEU A 485 11.87 8.23 12.16
N SER A 486 11.36 9.18 12.93
CA SER A 486 12.17 9.88 13.93
C SER A 486 11.39 10.13 15.22
N LYS A 487 12.01 9.90 16.38
CA LYS A 487 11.48 10.38 17.67
C LYS A 487 11.50 11.91 17.76
N TYR A 488 12.34 12.54 16.95
CA TYR A 488 12.56 13.98 16.90
C TYR A 488 11.89 14.62 15.69
N PRO A 489 11.47 15.90 15.76
CA PRO A 489 10.87 16.58 14.62
C PRO A 489 11.78 16.60 13.39
N ILE A 490 11.22 16.21 12.24
CA ILE A 490 11.84 16.38 10.92
C ILE A 490 11.53 17.82 10.48
N VAL A 491 12.54 18.68 10.38
CA VAL A 491 12.34 20.12 10.15
C VAL A 491 12.34 20.48 8.66
N LYS A 492 13.13 19.74 7.88
CA LYS A 492 13.29 19.94 6.44
C LYS A 492 13.51 18.60 5.80
N SER A 493 12.93 18.36 4.63
CA SER A 493 13.37 17.25 3.80
C SER A 493 13.13 17.51 2.32
N HIS A 494 13.89 16.81 1.50
CA HIS A 494 13.78 16.84 0.06
C HIS A 494 13.86 15.39 -0.48
N HIS A 495 12.98 15.09 -1.42
CA HIS A 495 12.87 13.78 -2.04
C HIS A 495 13.53 13.81 -3.41
N HIS A 496 14.41 12.85 -3.67
CA HIS A 496 15.21 12.78 -4.89
C HIS A 496 14.88 11.50 -5.64
N LEU A 497 14.71 11.64 -6.96
CA LEU A 497 14.73 10.52 -7.89
C LEU A 497 16.13 10.49 -8.50
N LEU A 498 16.87 9.42 -8.23
CA LEU A 498 18.27 9.35 -8.63
C LEU A 498 18.39 9.07 -10.14
N PRO A 499 19.47 9.55 -10.79
CA PRO A 499 19.68 9.31 -12.22
C PRO A 499 19.72 7.82 -12.53
N SER A 500 18.90 7.38 -13.48
CA SER A 500 18.79 5.97 -13.85
C SER A 500 18.48 5.81 -15.34
N PRO A 501 19.45 5.95 -16.26
CA PRO A 501 19.22 5.82 -17.70
C PRO A 501 18.61 4.48 -18.13
N HIS A 502 18.93 3.38 -17.45
CA HIS A 502 18.58 2.02 -17.88
C HIS A 502 17.87 1.19 -16.81
N GLY A 503 18.34 1.31 -15.57
CA GLY A 503 17.94 0.48 -14.45
C GLY A 503 16.80 1.07 -13.64
N GLU A 504 16.69 0.62 -12.39
CA GLU A 504 15.61 1.00 -11.48
C GLU A 504 15.65 2.49 -11.10
N LEU A 505 14.48 3.11 -10.98
CA LEU A 505 14.35 4.46 -10.48
C LEU A 505 14.49 4.48 -8.95
N ALA A 506 15.73 4.70 -8.50
CA ALA A 506 16.13 4.66 -7.11
C ALA A 506 15.72 5.93 -6.33
N PRO A 507 15.10 5.80 -5.13
CA PRO A 507 14.76 6.92 -4.28
C PRO A 507 15.90 7.36 -3.35
N ALA A 508 15.94 8.65 -3.02
CA ALA A 508 16.70 9.16 -1.88
C ALA A 508 15.96 10.28 -1.14
N ILE A 509 16.29 10.45 0.14
CA ILE A 509 15.82 11.55 0.98
C ILE A 509 17.03 12.25 1.56
N THR A 510 17.05 13.58 1.48
CA THR A 510 17.86 14.42 2.37
C THR A 510 16.91 15.04 3.39
N ALA A 511 17.22 14.93 4.68
CA ALA A 511 16.37 15.42 5.75
C ALA A 511 17.20 16.04 6.86
N THR A 512 16.76 17.15 7.43
CA THR A 512 17.33 17.72 8.65
C THR A 512 16.39 17.39 9.81
N ILE A 513 16.94 16.80 10.86
CA ILE A 513 16.22 16.37 12.05
C ILE A 513 16.74 17.16 13.26
N ASN A 514 15.82 17.74 14.05
CA ASN A 514 16.17 18.51 15.24
C ASN A 514 16.26 17.60 16.48
N ILE A 515 17.46 17.10 16.75
CA ILE A 515 17.78 16.26 17.91
C ILE A 515 18.02 17.14 19.13
N THR A 516 16.93 17.54 19.78
CA THR A 516 16.93 18.30 21.05
C THR A 516 17.68 19.63 21.02
N GLY A 517 17.55 20.37 19.92
CA GLY A 517 18.20 21.66 19.68
C GLY A 517 19.40 21.60 18.75
N PHE A 518 19.82 20.39 18.35
CA PHE A 518 20.89 20.20 17.36
C PHE A 518 20.30 19.70 16.04
N GLU A 519 20.61 20.40 14.96
CA GLU A 519 20.26 19.95 13.61
C GLU A 519 21.27 18.91 13.13
N VAL A 520 20.77 17.77 12.68
CA VAL A 520 21.56 16.68 12.09
C VAL A 520 20.93 16.32 10.76
N ASP A 521 21.75 16.30 9.72
CA ASP A 521 21.34 15.92 8.39
C ASP A 521 21.38 14.39 8.23
N PHE A 522 20.36 13.85 7.58
CA PHE A 522 20.21 12.47 7.23
C PHE A 522 20.07 12.37 5.72
N ILE A 523 20.94 11.58 5.11
CA ILE A 523 20.84 11.24 3.70
C ILE A 523 20.54 9.76 3.66
N VAL A 524 19.46 9.38 2.99
CA VAL A 524 18.97 8.02 3.00
C VAL A 524 18.64 7.57 1.59
N SER A 525 19.07 6.39 1.17
CA SER A 525 18.80 5.93 -0.20
C SER A 525 18.68 4.41 -0.35
N HIS A 526 17.83 4.01 -1.28
CA HIS A 526 17.82 2.67 -1.86
C HIS A 526 18.36 2.77 -3.30
N MET A 527 19.63 2.43 -3.53
CA MET A 527 20.22 2.46 -4.87
C MET A 527 19.74 1.29 -5.71
N GLY A 528 19.81 1.45 -7.04
CA GLY A 528 19.41 0.41 -7.97
C GLY A 528 20.27 -0.86 -7.86
N ASN A 529 19.78 -1.93 -8.47
CA ASN A 529 20.43 -3.24 -8.46
C ASN A 529 21.85 -3.24 -9.11
N ASP A 530 22.53 -4.37 -9.00
CA ASP A 530 23.90 -4.52 -9.49
C ASP A 530 24.01 -4.81 -11.01
N ARG A 531 22.90 -4.87 -11.75
CA ARG A 531 22.87 -5.13 -13.20
C ARG A 531 23.38 -3.94 -14.02
N ASP A 532 23.01 -2.71 -13.64
CA ASP A 532 23.32 -1.50 -14.42
C ASP A 532 24.45 -0.66 -13.79
N LYS A 533 25.69 -0.89 -14.27
CA LYS A 533 26.89 -0.23 -13.71
C LYS A 533 26.90 1.29 -13.90
N LEU A 534 26.39 1.78 -15.05
CA LEU A 534 26.32 3.22 -15.33
C LEU A 534 25.44 3.92 -14.29
N ASP A 535 24.27 3.36 -14.05
CA ASP A 535 23.26 3.90 -13.14
C ASP A 535 23.81 3.94 -11.73
N ARG A 536 24.44 2.86 -11.24
CA ARG A 536 25.11 2.88 -9.93
C ARG A 536 26.16 3.98 -9.81
N ASN A 537 26.95 4.21 -10.86
CA ASN A 537 27.95 5.28 -10.84
C ASN A 537 27.30 6.67 -10.77
N LEU A 538 26.27 6.92 -11.58
CA LEU A 538 25.55 8.21 -11.59
C LEU A 538 24.82 8.46 -10.26
N GLN A 539 24.20 7.42 -9.70
CA GLN A 539 23.55 7.45 -8.39
C GLN A 539 24.57 7.74 -7.28
N SER A 540 25.73 7.07 -7.31
CA SER A 540 26.82 7.31 -6.35
C SER A 540 27.37 8.72 -6.45
N ASP A 541 27.55 9.23 -7.67
CA ASP A 541 28.01 10.60 -7.92
C ASP A 541 27.00 11.65 -7.42
N TYR A 542 25.72 11.41 -7.63
CA TYR A 542 24.65 12.28 -7.15
C TYR A 542 24.63 12.31 -5.61
N LEU A 543 24.54 11.15 -4.98
CA LEU A 543 24.49 11.03 -3.51
C LEU A 543 25.76 11.55 -2.83
N ALA A 544 26.94 11.36 -3.43
CA ALA A 544 28.18 11.89 -2.88
C ALA A 544 28.22 13.43 -2.93
N LYS A 545 27.56 14.07 -3.91
CA LYS A 545 27.38 15.54 -3.94
C LYS A 545 26.47 16.00 -2.82
N GLU A 546 25.35 15.31 -2.59
CA GLU A 546 24.46 15.61 -1.46
C GLU A 546 25.19 15.45 -0.12
N CYS A 547 25.99 14.38 0.04
CA CYS A 547 26.84 14.19 1.23
C CYS A 547 27.80 15.34 1.43
N LYS A 548 28.49 15.78 0.35
CA LYS A 548 29.44 16.88 0.42
C LYS A 548 28.74 18.19 0.81
N ALA A 549 27.56 18.44 0.25
CA ALA A 549 26.77 19.67 0.44
C ALA A 549 26.12 19.79 1.82
N ALA A 550 26.01 18.71 2.60
CA ALA A 550 25.45 18.75 3.95
C ALA A 550 26.25 19.67 4.88
N GLU A 551 25.61 20.69 5.43
CA GLU A 551 26.26 21.71 6.27
C GLU A 551 26.31 21.30 7.74
N ASN A 552 25.31 20.54 8.21
CA ASN A 552 25.22 20.05 9.57
C ASN A 552 26.06 18.76 9.77
N PRO A 553 26.25 18.30 11.02
CA PRO A 553 26.59 16.90 11.27
C PRO A 553 25.66 15.97 10.49
N VAL A 554 26.23 14.99 9.78
CA VAL A 554 25.48 14.20 8.79
C VAL A 554 25.67 12.71 8.98
N VAL A 555 24.58 11.97 8.81
CA VAL A 555 24.55 10.50 8.72
C VAL A 555 24.01 10.12 7.34
N PHE A 556 24.77 9.31 6.60
CA PHE A 556 24.33 8.75 5.33
C PHE A 556 24.08 7.25 5.48
N MET A 557 22.82 6.83 5.32
CA MET A 557 22.39 5.44 5.43
C MET A 557 21.85 4.96 4.09
N ALA A 558 22.52 4.00 3.45
CA ALA A 558 22.11 3.59 2.12
C ALA A 558 22.26 2.10 1.86
N TYR A 559 21.36 1.61 1.02
CA TYR A 559 21.50 0.35 0.30
C TYR A 559 22.25 0.65 -1.00
N VAL A 560 23.52 0.26 -1.07
CA VAL A 560 24.49 0.68 -2.12
C VAL A 560 24.72 -0.41 -3.17
N THR A 561 24.29 -1.65 -2.92
CA THR A 561 24.52 -2.83 -3.79
C THR A 561 25.99 -3.01 -4.22
N SER A 562 26.93 -2.82 -3.28
CA SER A 562 28.35 -3.00 -3.55
C SER A 562 29.13 -3.34 -2.29
N THR A 563 30.25 -4.07 -2.42
CA THR A 563 31.15 -4.38 -1.30
C THR A 563 31.92 -3.16 -0.82
N PRO A 564 32.51 -3.19 0.41
CA PRO A 564 33.48 -2.20 0.84
C PRO A 564 34.61 -2.08 -0.18
N ASN A 565 35.19 -0.89 -0.30
CA ASN A 565 36.24 -0.55 -1.26
C ASN A 565 35.84 -0.57 -2.75
N SER A 566 34.55 -0.77 -3.08
CA SER A 566 34.01 -0.57 -4.42
C SER A 566 34.20 0.88 -4.91
N GLN A 567 33.96 1.12 -6.20
CA GLN A 567 34.01 2.46 -6.77
C GLN A 567 33.00 3.40 -6.10
N SER A 568 31.75 2.95 -5.95
CA SER A 568 30.68 3.67 -5.24
C SER A 568 31.06 3.98 -3.80
N TYR A 569 31.56 2.98 -3.07
CA TYR A 569 32.03 3.16 -1.69
C TYR A 569 33.11 4.25 -1.60
N LYS A 570 34.15 4.16 -2.44
CA LYS A 570 35.25 5.13 -2.46
C LYS A 570 34.76 6.53 -2.83
N ARG A 571 33.70 6.64 -3.63
CA ARG A 571 33.11 7.92 -4.01
C ARG A 571 32.52 8.64 -2.80
N PHE A 572 31.78 7.92 -1.95
CA PHE A 572 31.21 8.50 -0.72
C PHE A 572 32.30 8.93 0.27
N ILE A 573 33.35 8.13 0.44
CA ILE A 573 34.46 8.47 1.33
C ILE A 573 35.27 9.66 0.79
N ASN A 574 35.73 9.59 -0.46
CA ASN A 574 36.72 10.54 -0.98
C ASN A 574 36.09 11.85 -1.47
N PHE A 575 34.92 11.78 -2.11
CA PHE A 575 34.25 12.97 -2.64
C PHE A 575 33.17 13.48 -1.68
N GLY A 576 32.37 12.57 -1.11
CA GLY A 576 31.39 12.92 -0.08
C GLY A 576 32.02 13.30 1.26
N GLU A 577 33.33 13.06 1.44
CA GLU A 577 34.09 13.34 2.66
C GLU A 577 33.51 12.62 3.90
N MET A 578 32.91 11.45 3.66
CA MET A 578 32.25 10.66 4.69
C MET A 578 33.22 9.69 5.35
N LYS A 579 32.97 9.36 6.61
CA LYS A 579 33.60 8.24 7.32
C LYS A 579 32.66 7.05 7.35
N ASP A 580 33.17 5.85 7.09
CA ASP A 580 32.43 4.61 7.32
C ASP A 580 32.37 4.31 8.83
N ILE A 581 31.19 3.89 9.32
CA ILE A 581 31.01 3.49 10.72
C ILE A 581 32.04 2.43 11.13
N ASP A 582 32.32 1.47 10.25
CA ASP A 582 33.27 0.40 10.48
C ASP A 582 33.87 -0.18 9.19
N LYS A 583 34.99 0.41 8.75
CA LYS A 583 35.76 -0.06 7.60
C LYS A 583 36.31 -1.50 7.72
N THR A 584 36.31 -2.09 8.93
CA THR A 584 36.82 -3.46 9.16
C THR A 584 35.76 -4.54 8.92
N ASP A 585 34.49 -4.14 8.74
CA ASP A 585 33.43 -5.06 8.38
C ASP A 585 33.34 -5.21 6.85
N GLU A 586 34.16 -6.12 6.33
CA GLU A 586 34.28 -6.45 4.90
C GLU A 586 33.11 -7.28 4.37
N LYS A 587 32.27 -7.85 5.25
CA LYS A 587 31.15 -8.74 4.87
C LYS A 587 29.82 -8.01 4.70
N ARG A 588 29.86 -6.70 4.47
CA ARG A 588 28.70 -5.90 4.07
C ARG A 588 28.61 -5.90 2.54
N PHE A 589 27.40 -5.92 2.00
CA PHE A 589 27.19 -5.87 0.56
C PHE A 589 26.11 -4.87 0.19
N CYS A 590 25.02 -4.84 0.97
CA CYS A 590 23.89 -3.98 0.64
C CYS A 590 23.86 -2.70 1.48
N GLU A 591 23.76 -2.82 2.81
CA GLU A 591 23.47 -1.69 3.68
C GLU A 591 24.74 -1.08 4.32
N TYR A 592 24.78 0.25 4.39
CA TYR A 592 25.89 1.01 4.95
C TYR A 592 25.41 2.18 5.81
N ILE A 593 26.21 2.50 6.82
CA ILE A 593 26.09 3.73 7.61
C ILE A 593 27.41 4.48 7.52
N PHE A 594 27.38 5.66 6.93
CA PHE A 594 28.48 6.61 6.91
C PHE A 594 28.11 7.85 7.73
N TYR A 595 29.11 8.61 8.17
CA TYR A 595 28.90 9.80 8.98
C TYR A 595 29.99 10.85 8.78
N ARG A 596 29.70 12.11 9.12
CA ARG A 596 30.67 13.22 9.17
C ARG A 596 30.28 14.16 10.30
N ASN A 597 31.27 14.80 10.93
CA ASN A 597 31.07 15.78 12.01
C ASN A 597 30.31 15.23 13.24
N LEU A 598 30.44 13.93 13.50
CA LEU A 598 29.89 13.23 14.66
C LEU A 598 30.97 12.37 15.33
N ILE A 599 30.78 12.04 16.61
CA ILE A 599 31.61 11.08 17.33
C ILE A 599 30.89 9.73 17.32
N ARG A 600 31.50 8.69 16.75
CA ARG A 600 30.91 7.34 16.78
C ARG A 600 31.03 6.72 18.17
N LEU A 601 29.97 6.06 18.62
CA LEU A 601 29.90 5.42 19.95
C LEU A 601 29.69 3.92 19.86
N GLY A 602 28.94 3.45 18.87
CA GLY A 602 28.69 2.02 18.68
C GLY A 602 28.16 1.67 17.30
N TYR A 603 28.34 0.41 16.93
CA TYR A 603 27.85 -0.20 15.69
C TYR A 603 27.34 -1.62 15.96
N ALA A 604 26.19 -1.97 15.39
CA ALA A 604 25.59 -3.29 15.52
C ALA A 604 24.88 -3.73 14.24
N ARG A 605 24.96 -5.04 13.96
CA ARG A 605 24.14 -5.75 12.97
C ARG A 605 23.23 -6.70 13.71
N ILE A 606 21.95 -6.74 13.31
CA ILE A 606 20.93 -7.59 13.92
C ILE A 606 20.37 -8.51 12.85
N THR A 607 20.37 -9.82 13.12
CA THR A 607 19.85 -10.82 12.18
C THR A 607 18.41 -10.52 11.75
N HIS A 608 18.13 -10.72 10.47
CA HIS A 608 16.81 -10.52 9.86
C HIS A 608 15.71 -11.41 10.48
N GLY A 609 16.07 -12.56 11.06
CA GLY A 609 15.15 -13.44 11.79
C GLY A 609 14.00 -14.01 10.93
N GLY A 610 14.16 -13.99 9.61
CA GLY A 610 13.15 -14.37 8.63
C GLY A 610 12.15 -13.28 8.26
N LEU A 611 12.27 -12.06 8.83
CA LEU A 611 11.33 -10.95 8.57
C LEU A 611 11.64 -10.14 7.30
N SER A 612 12.86 -10.27 6.79
CA SER A 612 13.35 -9.65 5.55
C SER A 612 14.51 -10.50 5.02
N ASP A 613 14.94 -10.28 3.79
CA ASP A 613 16.14 -10.87 3.20
C ASP A 613 17.43 -10.16 3.68
N THR A 614 17.31 -8.92 4.19
CA THR A 614 18.42 -8.18 4.79
C THR A 614 18.39 -8.13 6.32
N GLU A 615 19.59 -8.11 6.89
CA GLU A 615 19.82 -7.79 8.30
C GLU A 615 19.60 -6.30 8.57
N LEU A 616 19.29 -5.93 9.82
CA LEU A 616 19.20 -4.54 10.23
C LEU A 616 20.57 -4.04 10.70
N GLN A 617 20.98 -2.85 10.27
CA GLN A 617 22.19 -2.19 10.79
C GLN A 617 21.84 -0.99 11.66
N MET A 618 22.63 -0.78 12.71
CA MET A 618 22.43 0.31 13.67
C MET A 618 23.76 0.95 14.08
N ALA A 619 23.74 2.26 14.29
CA ALA A 619 24.84 3.03 14.85
C ALA A 619 24.38 3.93 16.00
N LYS A 620 25.33 4.29 16.87
CA LYS A 620 25.16 5.29 17.93
C LYS A 620 26.18 6.40 17.77
N PHE A 621 25.73 7.64 17.92
CA PHE A 621 26.53 8.83 17.74
C PHE A 621 26.40 9.79 18.92
N LYS A 622 27.42 10.61 19.12
CA LYS A 622 27.39 11.82 19.93
C LYS A 622 27.63 13.04 19.04
N ILE A 623 26.76 14.03 19.19
CA ILE A 623 26.88 15.35 18.59
C ILE A 623 27.95 16.12 19.38
N PRO A 624 29.06 16.55 18.74
CA PRO A 624 30.09 17.32 19.42
C PRO A 624 29.55 18.71 19.79
N ARG A 625 30.06 19.29 20.88
CA ARG A 625 29.70 20.67 21.28
C ARG A 625 30.28 21.72 20.34
N ASP A 626 31.47 21.45 19.82
CA ASP A 626 32.15 22.25 18.81
C ASP A 626 32.52 21.32 17.64
N VAL A 627 31.86 21.52 16.50
CA VAL A 627 32.07 20.72 15.30
C VAL A 627 33.44 20.98 14.67
N ASN A 628 34.06 22.14 14.93
CA ASN A 628 35.38 22.47 14.39
C ASN A 628 36.51 21.88 15.25
N ASN A 629 36.24 21.57 16.52
CA ASN A 629 37.24 21.11 17.47
C ASN A 629 36.74 19.92 18.30
N PHE A 630 36.67 18.75 17.66
CA PHE A 630 36.40 17.48 18.33
C PHE A 630 37.31 16.37 17.83
N LYS A 631 37.49 15.34 18.64
CA LYS A 631 38.15 14.10 18.25
C LYS A 631 37.14 12.97 18.21
N ASP A 632 37.23 12.18 17.15
CA ASP A 632 36.43 10.98 16.98
C ASP A 632 37.02 9.82 17.78
N HIS A 633 36.24 8.77 17.98
CA HIS A 633 36.66 7.57 18.69
C HIS A 633 37.21 6.53 17.71
N ASP A 634 38.45 6.08 17.91
CA ASP A 634 39.11 5.12 17.02
C ASP A 634 39.46 3.79 17.69
N ILE A 635 39.42 3.72 19.03
CA ILE A 635 39.65 2.47 19.76
C ILE A 635 38.35 1.67 19.78
N VAL A 636 38.43 0.40 19.36
CA VAL A 636 37.26 -0.49 19.27
C VAL A 636 37.31 -1.54 20.37
N THR A 637 36.17 -1.80 21.01
CA THR A 637 35.97 -2.95 21.89
C THR A 637 34.62 -3.62 21.63
N SER A 638 34.58 -4.94 21.79
CA SER A 638 33.33 -5.72 21.80
C SER A 638 32.93 -6.14 23.22
N ASN A 639 33.72 -5.78 24.24
CA ASN A 639 33.38 -6.06 25.64
C ASN A 639 32.36 -5.02 26.15
N PRO A 640 31.13 -5.44 26.52
CA PRO A 640 30.09 -4.52 26.99
C PRO A 640 30.38 -3.91 28.37
N ASP A 641 31.36 -4.42 29.12
CA ASP A 641 31.69 -3.89 30.46
C ASP A 641 32.57 -2.63 30.42
N ILE A 642 33.14 -2.30 29.25
CA ILE A 642 34.08 -1.18 29.07
C ILE A 642 33.38 0.15 28.74
N PRO A 643 32.48 0.25 27.75
CA PRO A 643 31.85 1.52 27.41
C PRO A 643 30.82 1.96 28.46
N PRO A 644 30.48 3.26 28.53
CA PRO A 644 29.37 3.75 29.35
C PRO A 644 28.06 3.03 29.04
N LYS A 645 27.23 2.77 30.06
CA LYS A 645 25.94 2.07 29.90
C LYS A 645 25.01 2.72 28.86
N SER A 646 25.07 4.05 28.70
CA SER A 646 24.32 4.80 27.69
C SER A 646 24.67 4.39 26.24
N ASN A 647 25.91 3.93 26.03
CA ASN A 647 26.41 3.55 24.72
C ASN A 647 26.04 2.10 24.36
N LEU A 648 25.63 1.29 25.33
CA LEU A 648 25.26 -0.11 25.12
C LEU A 648 23.99 -0.24 24.29
N PHE A 649 24.00 -1.17 23.34
CA PHE A 649 22.78 -1.58 22.63
C PHE A 649 21.89 -2.43 23.55
N ASN A 650 20.60 -2.58 23.19
CA ASN A 650 19.67 -3.34 24.00
C ASN A 650 20.17 -4.79 24.20
N PRO A 651 20.34 -5.26 25.45
CA PRO A 651 20.85 -6.61 25.73
C PRO A 651 19.89 -7.73 25.27
N TYR A 652 18.66 -7.40 24.86
CA TYR A 652 17.69 -8.33 24.28
C TYR A 652 18.30 -9.22 23.17
N PHE A 653 19.15 -8.65 22.31
CA PHE A 653 19.78 -9.38 21.21
C PHE A 653 20.89 -10.35 21.64
N GLY A 654 21.24 -10.39 22.93
CA GLY A 654 22.14 -11.38 23.52
C GLY A 654 23.62 -11.21 23.18
N LYS A 655 24.38 -12.31 23.24
CA LYS A 655 25.80 -12.32 22.86
C LYS A 655 25.97 -12.41 21.34
N HIS A 656 27.08 -11.84 20.87
CA HIS A 656 27.57 -11.90 19.50
C HIS A 656 27.66 -13.34 18.96
N TYR A 657 27.25 -13.54 17.70
CA TYR A 657 27.50 -14.77 16.96
C TYR A 657 28.34 -14.52 15.69
N PRO A 658 29.45 -15.27 15.49
CA PRO A 658 30.45 -14.97 14.45
C PRO A 658 30.06 -15.35 13.02
N THR A 659 28.94 -16.07 12.82
CA THR A 659 28.49 -16.57 11.51
C THR A 659 27.07 -16.12 11.21
N HIS A 660 26.69 -16.11 9.92
CA HIS A 660 25.28 -15.98 9.52
C HIS A 660 24.42 -17.01 10.25
N ILE A 661 23.43 -16.51 10.99
CA ILE A 661 22.44 -17.35 11.67
C ILE A 661 21.12 -17.20 10.93
N SER A 662 20.65 -18.30 10.34
CA SER A 662 19.33 -18.43 9.71
C SER A 662 18.19 -18.76 10.70
N LYS A 663 18.44 -18.64 12.01
CA LYS A 663 17.42 -18.93 13.03
C LYS A 663 16.39 -17.80 13.04
N LYS A 664 15.13 -18.15 13.33
CA LYS A 664 13.99 -17.22 13.48
C LYS A 664 14.07 -16.35 14.76
N VAL A 665 15.28 -15.96 15.17
CA VAL A 665 15.53 -15.17 16.39
C VAL A 665 16.48 -14.03 16.04
N HIS A 666 16.14 -12.83 16.49
CA HIS A 666 16.98 -11.64 16.33
C HIS A 666 18.14 -11.67 17.32
N ARG A 667 19.37 -11.63 16.81
CA ARG A 667 20.62 -11.64 17.57
C ARG A 667 21.61 -10.67 16.98
N PHE A 668 22.56 -10.21 17.79
CA PHE A 668 23.72 -9.52 17.23
C PHE A 668 24.51 -10.46 16.31
N HIS A 669 24.88 -9.94 15.15
CA HIS A 669 25.36 -10.71 14.00
C HIS A 669 26.70 -10.19 13.47
N MET A 670 27.47 -11.05 12.79
CA MET A 670 28.88 -10.82 12.39
C MET A 670 29.68 -10.28 13.55
N ASN A 671 30.85 -9.65 13.41
CA ASN A 671 31.70 -9.22 14.55
C ASN A 671 31.14 -8.05 15.40
N THR A 672 29.82 -7.94 15.59
CA THR A 672 29.13 -6.85 16.31
C THR A 672 28.34 -7.39 17.53
N PRO A 673 28.01 -6.57 18.55
CA PRO A 673 28.18 -5.11 18.62
C PRO A 673 29.64 -4.70 18.84
N LYS A 674 30.00 -3.55 18.29
CA LYS A 674 31.27 -2.86 18.51
C LYS A 674 31.00 -1.53 19.18
N TYR A 675 31.86 -1.16 20.11
CA TYR A 675 31.82 0.11 20.83
C TYR A 675 33.12 0.87 20.60
N PHE A 676 33.00 2.17 20.38
CA PHE A 676 34.12 3.04 20.03
C PHE A 676 34.46 3.96 21.20
N LEU A 677 35.73 4.04 21.55
CA LEU A 677 36.28 4.78 22.68
C LEU A 677 37.31 5.82 22.21
N LEU A 678 37.43 6.91 22.97
CA LEU A 678 38.48 7.90 22.76
C LEU A 678 39.84 7.29 23.07
N ALA A 679 40.85 7.59 22.25
CA ALA A 679 42.23 7.27 22.60
C ALA A 679 42.60 8.00 23.90
N GLN A 680 43.06 7.24 24.90
CA GLN A 680 43.49 7.77 26.19
C GLN A 680 44.75 8.63 26.05
#